data_AF-A0A6I5QVX4-F1
#
_entry.id   AF-A0A6I5QVX4-F1
#
_cell.length_a   1.000
_cell.length_b   1.000
_cell.length_c   1.000
_cell.angle_alpha   90.00
_cell.angle_beta   90.00
_cell.angle_gamma   90.00
#
_symmetry.space_group_name_H-M   'P 1'
#
loop_
_entity.id
_entity.type
_entity.pdbx_description
1 polymer ?
#
loop_
_entity_poly.entity_id
_entity_poly.type
_entity_poly.pdbx_seq_one_letter_code
_entity_poly.pdbx_strand_id
1 'polypeptide(L)'
;MVSSTPRHLSNRTPAPRRPRPLAPDQPRTRRILDPDRFLVSGAVVDWEIVQQTLGLPQPAQGIANRRQISTRLVQLRWLMDPEQLGYPTEPFKVWRRPIFSLTGEQTLEWELSQTSFGFNVITWEEPQTFVRPQFQASGNGVVFAYAGAPIVSPLVGATSLSLGSHSLSFSGAAIQSLLISPGLTLQQLTGVDADIINSPGWELVEQVGLPTAWRGVFNLDQPQGLVDALGSPMAAALDRYRRGAPFYGWSPLMAPGIPAPPWRLADPQAMIQALRDNVFDDLRRMITTLPPRRHHRFELTNDLELSGSGHPGTLQFSPLKTLLFGAATDPLLSLISGFGTAFDDVNADAPSPTLERSHYMVTARYEQGLDGRSDPVEYAAMLLHPDLAPMPPAPTNVTAKTDGHQAPDQVDRAWQGVVRLYWDKVADMSPFRVGSYAAARVYQAPPTGVVPLMSPRLGDTALQPISATTSEAKDEANEPLQALDDSCVIASTPVPNSLRYGLAHQDLFGVWSPWATVGHTLEEPAPQGVSILSARLEVTPPASGSVCPATLVVDLAWDWQVRSPRRIELVGRLYGQAKRDDPPANTNRPAGLQTALNGPVGAPFRITFNGEANGQPDANGTLAYLSEDGKSFLPAPLEIDGPRRYRLTIAGLSLDYATVGHIGLALWAGGQENRAPQRLNPWPENPMIVSASDPRAPVITGTHENVLLASVADASGEHHAKLTWPSYSGAVGYFIYTTTETQLRVDRGLPDPGLHQTLSERLAELRNAFEADPNRQSFTRLNDQAIAQREIAVTLPRGSKEIHLYLVLGVGAGQIESAWPDASDPDLRLRPIAYAAPQIVPPAPPLLEVNRYLDDSADPPVYRARVQINTRPGATITQIDLHRVRVPAAALTLDTMGPAVAALTGSEAGWEVTENTSTAPGEAQPLGTLTGSDTPTGSWRPVFYRAVAWSEDIPSRGIYGSRSLPSAAREVVIPPMDPPPLSVLTYQLSGQNRTVLIRFNSSAPVATTPLGPHRIRAAVYAQPPNGRFTAVYHYPEVTPNGTVDDSLEALTTLSGLPLRNRLWRRNSTTPGLTQYSLRIRRATAATALKVNVQLIDPLGRVTERTLTVPPVLVGSS
;
A
#
# COMPACT_ATOMS: atom_id res chain seq x y z
N MET A 1 73.26 -74.99 -9.31
CA MET A 1 73.61 -76.19 -8.53
C MET A 1 72.33 -76.79 -7.99
N VAL A 2 72.05 -78.04 -8.39
CA VAL A 2 71.15 -79.04 -7.76
C VAL A 2 69.66 -78.64 -7.67
N SER A 3 68.72 -79.01 -8.54
CA SER A 3 68.34 -80.32 -9.13
C SER A 3 68.00 -81.41 -8.11
N SER A 4 66.71 -81.70 -7.89
CA SER A 4 66.11 -83.05 -8.06
C SER A 4 64.74 -83.20 -7.37
N THR A 5 63.70 -83.46 -8.16
CA THR A 5 62.61 -84.42 -7.87
C THR A 5 63.14 -85.84 -8.21
N PRO A 6 62.42 -86.98 -8.02
CA PRO A 6 61.19 -87.30 -7.28
C PRO A 6 61.28 -88.64 -6.48
N ARG A 7 60.23 -89.03 -5.72
CA ARG A 7 59.86 -90.45 -5.56
C ARG A 7 58.38 -90.66 -5.21
N HIS A 8 57.73 -91.44 -6.06
CA HIS A 8 56.42 -92.08 -5.90
C HIS A 8 56.31 -92.89 -4.60
N LEU A 9 55.10 -92.95 -4.04
CA LEU A 9 54.48 -94.23 -3.64
C LEU A 9 52.96 -94.09 -3.52
N SER A 10 52.30 -95.05 -4.16
CA SER A 10 50.88 -95.34 -4.24
C SER A 10 50.15 -95.33 -2.90
N ASN A 11 48.88 -94.93 -2.89
CA ASN A 11 47.93 -95.53 -1.95
C ASN A 11 46.59 -95.83 -2.60
N ARG A 12 46.15 -97.05 -2.30
CA ARG A 12 44.96 -97.75 -2.77
C ARG A 12 43.69 -96.95 -2.50
N THR A 13 42.81 -96.98 -3.49
CA THR A 13 41.38 -96.68 -3.40
C THR A 13 40.72 -97.52 -2.30
N PRO A 14 40.03 -96.93 -1.31
CA PRO A 14 38.96 -97.60 -0.59
C PRO A 14 37.62 -97.27 -1.28
N ALA A 15 36.82 -98.31 -1.52
CA ALA A 15 35.47 -98.21 -2.05
C ALA A 15 34.60 -97.22 -1.24
N PRO A 16 33.63 -96.53 -1.88
CA PRO A 16 32.77 -95.56 -1.21
C PRO A 16 31.93 -96.26 -0.14
N ARG A 17 32.14 -95.84 1.12
CA ARG A 17 31.22 -96.17 2.23
C ARG A 17 29.89 -95.47 1.95
N ARG A 18 28.83 -96.26 1.83
CA ARG A 18 27.45 -95.77 1.84
C ARG A 18 27.23 -94.84 3.05
N PRO A 19 26.57 -93.68 2.88
CA PRO A 19 26.21 -92.85 4.02
C PRO A 19 25.24 -93.63 4.93
N ARG A 20 25.49 -93.51 6.23
CA ARG A 20 24.64 -94.07 7.28
C ARG A 20 23.30 -93.32 7.25
N PRO A 21 22.13 -93.99 7.31
CA PRO A 21 20.87 -93.28 7.48
C PRO A 21 20.91 -92.51 8.80
N LEU A 22 20.47 -91.25 8.79
CA LEU A 22 20.17 -90.49 10.00
C LEU A 22 19.19 -91.29 10.87
N ALA A 23 19.45 -91.35 12.18
CA ALA A 23 18.60 -92.04 13.15
C ALA A 23 17.17 -91.45 13.16
N PRO A 24 16.12 -92.22 13.48
CA PRO A 24 14.73 -91.83 13.22
C PRO A 24 14.07 -90.94 14.27
N ASP A 25 14.73 -90.58 15.38
CA ASP A 25 14.10 -89.92 16.53
C ASP A 25 14.65 -88.52 16.84
N GLN A 26 14.59 -87.60 15.88
CA GLN A 26 14.44 -86.17 16.24
C GLN A 26 13.01 -85.73 15.92
N PRO A 27 12.28 -85.13 16.88
CA PRO A 27 10.97 -84.57 16.58
C PRO A 27 11.18 -83.52 15.49
N ARG A 28 10.62 -83.76 14.30
CA ARG A 28 10.55 -82.75 13.25
C ARG A 28 9.75 -81.59 13.84
N THR A 29 10.42 -80.49 14.18
CA THR A 29 9.76 -79.23 14.49
C THR A 29 8.81 -78.94 13.33
N ARG A 30 7.50 -78.86 13.61
CA ARG A 30 6.50 -78.57 12.57
C ARG A 30 6.82 -77.20 11.98
N ARG A 31 7.00 -77.13 10.66
CA ARG A 31 7.27 -75.86 9.96
C ARG A 31 6.04 -74.97 10.00
N ILE A 32 6.27 -73.66 10.09
CA ILE A 32 5.22 -72.63 10.12
C ILE A 32 5.26 -71.87 8.79
N LEU A 33 4.18 -71.91 8.02
CA LEU A 33 4.00 -71.07 6.84
C LEU A 33 3.26 -69.81 7.26
N ASP A 34 3.94 -68.67 7.18
CA ASP A 34 3.40 -67.35 7.54
C ASP A 34 3.95 -66.31 6.54
N PRO A 35 3.19 -65.97 5.49
CA PRO A 35 3.67 -65.09 4.43
C PRO A 35 3.79 -63.63 4.78
N ASP A 36 3.06 -63.18 5.80
CA ASP A 36 3.16 -61.82 6.28
C ASP A 36 4.51 -61.62 6.98
N ARG A 37 5.11 -62.72 7.46
CA ARG A 37 6.39 -62.74 8.17
C ARG A 37 7.56 -63.25 7.35
N PHE A 38 7.36 -64.17 6.40
CA PHE A 38 8.45 -64.75 5.61
C PHE A 38 8.01 -65.04 4.17
N LEU A 39 8.61 -64.32 3.22
CA LEU A 39 8.25 -64.35 1.81
C LEU A 39 9.40 -64.88 0.96
N VAL A 40 9.08 -65.68 -0.05
CA VAL A 40 9.99 -66.06 -1.14
C VAL A 40 9.38 -65.66 -2.48
N SER A 41 10.18 -65.06 -3.35
CA SER A 41 9.89 -64.74 -4.74
C SER A 41 10.86 -65.49 -5.63
N GLY A 42 10.41 -65.98 -6.78
CA GLY A 42 11.32 -66.59 -7.74
C GLY A 42 10.70 -66.76 -9.11
N ALA A 43 11.58 -66.84 -10.09
CA ALA A 43 11.24 -66.94 -11.50
C ALA A 43 12.37 -67.64 -12.27
N VAL A 44 12.04 -68.17 -13.44
CA VAL A 44 13.01 -68.65 -14.41
C VAL A 44 13.46 -67.48 -15.27
N VAL A 45 14.74 -67.14 -15.29
CA VAL A 45 15.31 -66.11 -16.16
C VAL A 45 16.01 -66.79 -17.32
N ASP A 46 15.56 -66.50 -18.54
CA ASP A 46 16.20 -66.94 -19.77
C ASP A 46 17.04 -65.78 -20.37
N TRP A 47 18.35 -65.89 -20.24
CA TRP A 47 19.28 -64.83 -20.67
C TRP A 47 19.41 -64.74 -22.20
N GLU A 48 19.02 -65.76 -22.97
CA GLU A 48 18.98 -65.67 -24.43
C GLU A 48 17.79 -64.81 -24.89
N ILE A 49 16.62 -64.99 -24.26
CA ILE A 49 15.45 -64.15 -24.52
C ILE A 49 15.75 -62.69 -24.14
N VAL A 50 16.38 -62.45 -22.99
CA VAL A 50 16.78 -61.10 -22.57
C VAL A 50 17.77 -60.47 -23.58
N GLN A 51 18.76 -61.24 -24.05
CA GLN A 51 19.72 -60.76 -25.05
C GLN A 51 19.02 -60.32 -26.33
N GLN A 52 18.12 -61.15 -26.87
CA GLN A 52 17.40 -60.88 -28.12
C GLN A 52 16.49 -59.66 -27.97
N THR A 53 15.77 -59.56 -26.86
CA THR A 53 14.80 -58.49 -26.61
C THR A 53 15.46 -57.12 -26.46
N LEU A 54 16.62 -57.07 -25.80
CA LEU A 54 17.37 -55.82 -25.58
C LEU A 54 18.43 -55.53 -26.67
N GLY A 55 18.57 -56.41 -27.66
CA GLY A 55 19.53 -56.23 -28.77
C GLY A 55 20.99 -56.20 -28.33
N LEU A 56 21.36 -57.04 -27.35
CA LEU A 56 22.68 -56.98 -26.72
C LEU A 56 23.75 -57.73 -27.53
N PRO A 57 24.97 -57.16 -27.67
CA PRO A 57 25.96 -57.63 -28.63
C PRO A 57 26.72 -58.90 -28.19
N GLN A 58 26.81 -59.16 -26.88
CA GLN A 58 27.51 -60.34 -26.36
C GLN A 58 26.56 -61.55 -26.26
N PRO A 59 26.88 -62.73 -26.83
CA PRO A 59 26.05 -63.92 -26.70
C PRO A 59 25.93 -64.46 -25.27
N ALA A 60 24.72 -64.81 -24.83
CA ALA A 60 24.46 -65.30 -23.47
C ALA A 60 25.23 -66.59 -23.17
N GLN A 61 25.30 -67.50 -24.15
CA GLN A 61 26.04 -68.76 -24.04
C GLN A 61 27.53 -68.56 -23.70
N GLY A 62 28.15 -67.49 -24.20
CA GLY A 62 29.56 -67.18 -23.91
C GLY A 62 29.79 -66.76 -22.45
N ILE A 63 28.80 -66.13 -21.82
CA ILE A 63 28.84 -65.77 -20.39
C ILE A 63 28.57 -67.03 -19.56
N ALA A 64 27.53 -67.80 -19.91
CA ALA A 64 27.16 -69.05 -19.28
C ALA A 64 28.34 -70.05 -19.20
N ASN A 65 29.04 -70.27 -20.33
CA ASN A 65 30.21 -71.15 -20.40
C ASN A 65 31.36 -70.69 -19.48
N ARG A 66 31.67 -69.38 -19.46
CA ARG A 66 32.73 -68.84 -18.57
C ARG A 66 32.36 -68.99 -17.10
N ARG A 67 31.07 -68.87 -16.79
CA ARG A 67 30.56 -69.04 -15.45
C ARG A 67 30.27 -70.49 -15.10
N GLN A 68 30.33 -71.45 -16.02
CA GLN A 68 29.98 -72.86 -15.81
C GLN A 68 28.56 -73.06 -15.28
N ILE A 69 27.59 -72.48 -16.00
CA ILE A 69 26.14 -72.55 -15.75
C ILE A 69 25.41 -72.58 -17.09
N SER A 70 24.09 -72.80 -17.07
CA SER A 70 23.18 -72.67 -18.22
C SER A 70 22.77 -71.21 -18.49
N THR A 71 22.15 -70.97 -19.64
CA THR A 71 21.54 -69.67 -20.00
C THR A 71 20.17 -69.45 -19.36
N ARG A 72 19.57 -70.51 -18.79
CA ARG A 72 18.23 -70.50 -18.22
C ARG A 72 18.27 -70.91 -16.74
N LEU A 73 17.99 -69.96 -15.86
CA LEU A 73 18.26 -70.09 -14.43
C LEU A 73 17.00 -69.90 -13.60
N VAL A 74 16.78 -70.76 -12.61
CA VAL A 74 15.80 -70.53 -11.55
C VAL A 74 16.40 -69.58 -10.52
N GLN A 75 15.85 -68.38 -10.39
CA GLN A 75 16.28 -67.36 -9.43
C GLN A 75 15.35 -67.33 -8.23
N LEU A 76 15.89 -67.36 -7.02
CA LEU A 76 15.13 -67.26 -5.77
C LEU A 76 15.61 -66.07 -4.94
N ARG A 77 14.67 -65.33 -4.36
CA ARG A 77 14.89 -64.19 -3.45
C ARG A 77 13.91 -64.32 -2.28
N TRP A 78 14.34 -64.08 -1.06
CA TRP A 78 13.46 -64.13 0.10
C TRP A 78 13.73 -62.98 1.06
N LEU A 79 12.71 -62.62 1.82
CA LEU A 79 12.74 -61.57 2.82
C LEU A 79 11.95 -62.03 4.02
N MET A 80 12.33 -61.55 5.20
CA MET A 80 11.66 -61.82 6.47
C MET A 80 11.28 -60.51 7.14
N ASP A 81 10.20 -60.53 7.91
CA ASP A 81 9.76 -59.40 8.71
C ASP A 81 10.79 -59.13 9.82
N PRO A 82 11.49 -57.98 9.78
CA PRO A 82 12.49 -57.65 10.78
C PRO A 82 11.88 -57.43 12.18
N GLU A 83 10.61 -57.06 12.27
CA GLU A 83 9.95 -56.72 13.53
C GLU A 83 9.45 -57.96 14.28
N GLN A 84 8.91 -58.93 13.54
CA GLN A 84 8.31 -60.12 14.14
C GLN A 84 9.27 -61.32 14.20
N LEU A 85 10.12 -61.52 13.19
CA LEU A 85 11.02 -62.69 13.14
C LEU A 85 12.44 -62.38 13.59
N GLY A 86 13.04 -61.31 13.06
CA GLY A 86 14.47 -61.06 13.22
C GLY A 86 15.35 -62.09 12.47
N TYR A 87 16.66 -61.97 12.65
CA TYR A 87 17.64 -62.80 11.93
C TYR A 87 17.75 -64.22 12.53
N PRO A 88 17.77 -65.30 11.71
CA PRO A 88 17.79 -66.68 12.20
C PRO A 88 19.11 -67.07 12.88
N THR A 89 19.09 -68.16 13.66
CA THR A 89 20.25 -68.66 14.42
C THR A 89 21.16 -69.58 13.59
N GLU A 90 20.73 -69.96 12.39
CA GLU A 90 21.50 -70.75 11.43
C GLU A 90 21.26 -70.24 10.00
N PRO A 91 22.10 -70.59 9.01
CA PRO A 91 21.83 -70.30 7.60
C PRO A 91 20.47 -70.81 7.16
N PHE A 92 19.82 -70.08 6.26
CA PHE A 92 18.59 -70.52 5.60
C PHE A 92 18.83 -71.85 4.88
N LYS A 93 17.79 -72.68 4.81
CA LYS A 93 17.81 -73.95 4.10
C LYS A 93 16.90 -73.88 2.90
N VAL A 94 17.43 -74.16 1.72
CA VAL A 94 16.67 -74.21 0.47
C VAL A 94 16.37 -75.66 0.15
N TRP A 95 15.08 -75.95 -0.02
CA TRP A 95 14.53 -77.26 -0.32
C TRP A 95 13.94 -77.26 -1.72
N ARG A 96 14.03 -78.39 -2.41
CA ARG A 96 13.45 -78.62 -3.74
C ARG A 96 12.54 -79.85 -3.70
N ARG A 97 11.44 -79.80 -4.44
CA ARG A 97 10.54 -80.94 -4.66
C ARG A 97 10.09 -80.99 -6.13
N PRO A 98 10.31 -82.09 -6.87
CA PRO A 98 9.78 -82.26 -8.23
C PRO A 98 8.25 -82.34 -8.30
N ILE A 99 7.64 -81.83 -9.37
CA ILE A 99 6.18 -81.72 -9.56
C ILE A 99 5.48 -83.05 -9.89
N PHE A 100 6.18 -84.13 -10.29
CA PHE A 100 5.56 -85.45 -10.60
C PHE A 100 4.71 -86.05 -9.48
N SER A 101 4.87 -85.52 -8.27
CA SER A 101 4.02 -85.83 -7.14
C SER A 101 3.11 -84.64 -6.82
N LEU A 102 2.03 -84.43 -7.57
CA LEU A 102 0.87 -83.67 -7.05
C LEU A 102 0.09 -84.50 -6.01
N THR A 103 0.81 -85.26 -5.19
CA THR A 103 0.32 -85.89 -3.98
C THR A 103 -0.07 -84.76 -3.03
N GLY A 104 -1.38 -84.59 -2.83
CA GLY A 104 -1.96 -83.57 -1.96
C GLY A 104 -2.88 -82.55 -2.67
N GLU A 105 -3.01 -82.57 -3.99
CA GLU A 105 -4.00 -81.74 -4.68
C GLU A 105 -5.41 -82.32 -4.45
N GLN A 106 -6.28 -81.53 -3.83
CA GLN A 106 -7.65 -81.90 -3.49
C GLN A 106 -8.63 -81.10 -4.36
N THR A 107 -9.79 -81.68 -4.66
CA THR A 107 -10.88 -80.91 -5.27
C THR A 107 -11.47 -80.00 -4.22
N LEU A 108 -11.56 -78.71 -4.52
CA LEU A 108 -12.16 -77.74 -3.60
C LEU A 108 -13.64 -77.62 -3.89
N GLU A 109 -14.44 -77.39 -2.86
CA GLU A 109 -15.79 -76.87 -3.02
C GLU A 109 -15.71 -75.33 -3.08
N TRP A 110 -16.52 -74.71 -3.94
CA TRP A 110 -16.51 -73.26 -4.12
C TRP A 110 -17.92 -72.67 -4.21
N GLU A 111 -18.03 -71.42 -3.78
CA GLU A 111 -19.23 -70.61 -3.92
C GLU A 111 -19.03 -69.56 -5.02
N LEU A 112 -20.09 -69.31 -5.78
CA LEU A 112 -20.12 -68.27 -6.81
C LEU A 112 -21.03 -67.13 -6.36
N SER A 113 -20.49 -65.92 -6.31
CA SER A 113 -21.25 -64.68 -6.11
C SER A 113 -20.98 -63.69 -7.25
N GLN A 114 -21.90 -62.77 -7.50
CA GLN A 114 -21.75 -61.77 -8.56
C GLN A 114 -21.58 -60.39 -7.94
N THR A 115 -20.55 -59.65 -8.37
CA THR A 115 -20.35 -58.26 -7.97
C THR A 115 -21.34 -57.33 -8.67
N SER A 116 -21.60 -56.16 -8.07
CA SER A 116 -22.43 -55.10 -8.66
C SER A 116 -21.90 -54.58 -10.00
N PHE A 117 -20.64 -54.88 -10.36
CA PHE A 117 -19.98 -54.48 -11.60
C PHE A 117 -19.95 -55.59 -12.68
N GLY A 118 -20.64 -56.71 -12.46
CA GLY A 118 -20.78 -57.78 -13.46
C GLY A 118 -19.66 -58.83 -13.47
N PHE A 119 -18.63 -58.69 -12.63
CA PHE A 119 -17.64 -59.75 -12.39
C PHE A 119 -18.20 -60.82 -11.45
N ASN A 120 -17.78 -62.06 -11.63
CA ASN A 120 -18.10 -63.16 -10.74
C ASN A 120 -16.95 -63.38 -9.75
N VAL A 121 -17.28 -63.65 -8.49
CA VAL A 121 -16.34 -63.99 -7.43
C VAL A 121 -16.54 -65.46 -7.08
N ILE A 122 -15.45 -66.20 -7.05
CA ILE A 122 -15.38 -67.59 -6.61
C ILE A 122 -14.63 -67.61 -5.28
N THR A 123 -15.22 -68.16 -4.22
CA THR A 123 -14.60 -68.27 -2.89
C THR A 123 -14.65 -69.71 -2.37
N TRP A 124 -13.75 -70.07 -1.46
CA TRP A 124 -13.74 -71.36 -0.75
C TRP A 124 -13.31 -71.17 0.72
N GLU A 125 -13.57 -72.15 1.57
CA GLU A 125 -13.43 -72.01 3.03
C GLU A 125 -11.96 -71.90 3.50
N GLU A 126 -11.12 -72.88 3.17
CA GLU A 126 -9.74 -72.94 3.68
C GLU A 126 -8.73 -72.31 2.71
N PRO A 127 -7.86 -71.39 3.18
CA PRO A 127 -6.81 -70.80 2.34
C PRO A 127 -5.91 -71.87 1.73
N GLN A 128 -5.70 -71.80 0.43
CA GLN A 128 -4.87 -72.73 -0.32
C GLN A 128 -3.55 -72.06 -0.67
N THR A 129 -2.47 -72.82 -0.66
CA THR A 129 -1.16 -72.37 -1.14
C THR A 129 -1.02 -72.50 -2.66
N PHE A 130 -1.90 -73.31 -3.26
CA PHE A 130 -2.00 -73.53 -4.69
C PHE A 130 -3.46 -73.69 -5.07
N VAL A 131 -3.87 -73.07 -6.18
CA VAL A 131 -5.14 -73.40 -6.83
C VAL A 131 -4.96 -73.59 -8.33
N ARG A 132 -5.63 -74.60 -8.87
CA ARG A 132 -5.71 -74.87 -10.31
C ARG A 132 -7.16 -74.82 -10.76
N PRO A 133 -7.65 -73.64 -11.17
CA PRO A 133 -8.95 -73.53 -11.81
C PRO A 133 -8.87 -73.92 -13.28
N GLN A 134 -9.87 -74.66 -13.75
CA GLN A 134 -10.13 -74.92 -15.16
C GLN A 134 -11.33 -74.08 -15.62
N PHE A 135 -11.13 -73.25 -16.62
CA PHE A 135 -12.16 -72.36 -17.16
C PHE A 135 -12.54 -72.74 -18.58
N GLN A 136 -13.84 -72.64 -18.87
CA GLN A 136 -14.34 -72.53 -20.24
C GLN A 136 -14.63 -71.05 -20.53
N ALA A 137 -13.89 -70.48 -21.46
CA ALA A 137 -14.04 -69.09 -21.89
C ALA A 137 -14.89 -69.01 -23.17
N SER A 138 -15.99 -68.25 -23.12
CA SER A 138 -16.85 -67.94 -24.28
C SER A 138 -16.44 -66.67 -25.05
N GLY A 139 -15.40 -65.98 -24.57
CA GLY A 139 -14.77 -64.80 -25.16
C GLY A 139 -13.48 -64.46 -24.41
N ASN A 140 -12.82 -63.35 -24.76
CA ASN A 140 -11.64 -62.90 -24.02
C ASN A 140 -12.05 -62.42 -22.61
N GLY A 141 -11.32 -62.82 -21.58
CA GLY A 141 -11.60 -62.45 -20.20
C GLY A 141 -10.36 -62.49 -19.32
N VAL A 142 -10.47 -62.01 -18.08
CA VAL A 142 -9.39 -62.00 -17.09
C VAL A 142 -9.84 -62.70 -15.81
N VAL A 143 -8.91 -63.44 -15.20
CA VAL A 143 -9.02 -64.08 -13.89
C VAL A 143 -8.00 -63.42 -12.95
N PHE A 144 -8.44 -63.01 -11.77
CA PHE A 144 -7.62 -62.48 -10.70
C PHE A 144 -7.72 -63.40 -9.48
N ALA A 145 -6.60 -63.79 -8.87
CA ALA A 145 -6.56 -64.58 -7.65
C ALA A 145 -6.20 -63.68 -6.46
N TYR A 146 -6.90 -63.85 -5.33
CA TYR A 146 -6.71 -63.03 -4.13
C TYR A 146 -6.45 -63.89 -2.89
N ALA A 147 -5.67 -63.34 -1.96
CA ALA A 147 -5.33 -64.01 -0.70
C ALA A 147 -6.46 -64.05 0.33
N GLY A 148 -7.58 -63.40 0.03
CA GLY A 148 -8.76 -63.27 0.88
C GLY A 148 -9.91 -62.76 0.03
N ALA A 149 -10.67 -61.80 0.53
CA ALA A 149 -11.75 -61.18 -0.25
C ALA A 149 -11.22 -60.34 -1.42
N PRO A 150 -11.82 -60.41 -2.62
CA PRO A 150 -11.38 -59.62 -3.76
C PRO A 150 -11.36 -58.11 -3.46
N ILE A 151 -10.45 -57.37 -4.11
CA ILE A 151 -10.31 -55.90 -4.03
C ILE A 151 -9.74 -55.40 -2.69
N VAL A 152 -10.07 -56.03 -1.56
CA VAL A 152 -9.56 -55.66 -0.23
C VAL A 152 -8.35 -56.46 0.23
N SER A 153 -8.15 -57.67 -0.29
CA SER A 153 -6.97 -58.48 -0.02
C SER A 153 -5.92 -58.34 -1.12
N PRO A 154 -4.63 -58.67 -0.85
CA PRO A 154 -3.59 -58.65 -1.86
C PRO A 154 -3.92 -59.52 -3.08
N LEU A 155 -3.65 -58.98 -4.27
CA LEU A 155 -3.72 -59.73 -5.52
C LEU A 155 -2.53 -60.70 -5.58
N VAL A 156 -2.83 -61.99 -5.68
CA VAL A 156 -1.84 -63.07 -5.79
C VAL A 156 -1.35 -63.22 -7.22
N GLY A 157 -2.25 -63.08 -8.20
CA GLY A 157 -1.91 -63.17 -9.61
C GLY A 157 -3.08 -62.83 -10.52
N ALA A 158 -2.78 -62.53 -11.78
CA ALA A 158 -3.78 -62.24 -12.79
C ALA A 158 -3.42 -62.93 -14.12
N THR A 159 -4.42 -63.43 -14.83
CA THR A 159 -4.20 -64.06 -16.15
C THR A 159 -5.33 -63.72 -17.09
N SER A 160 -4.98 -63.33 -18.32
CA SER A 160 -5.93 -63.14 -19.40
C SER A 160 -6.12 -64.44 -20.19
N LEU A 161 -7.36 -64.71 -20.58
CA LEU A 161 -7.78 -65.89 -21.31
C LEU A 161 -8.40 -65.47 -22.64
N SER A 162 -8.10 -66.23 -23.68
CA SER A 162 -8.76 -66.17 -24.98
C SER A 162 -9.94 -67.14 -25.03
N LEU A 163 -10.71 -67.16 -26.13
CA LEU A 163 -11.77 -68.14 -26.36
C LEU A 163 -11.22 -69.59 -26.25
N GLY A 164 -11.88 -70.47 -25.48
CA GLY A 164 -11.50 -71.89 -25.36
C GLY A 164 -11.48 -72.43 -23.93
N SER A 165 -11.00 -73.67 -23.78
CA SER A 165 -10.78 -74.31 -22.48
C SER A 165 -9.37 -74.01 -21.98
N HIS A 166 -9.24 -73.54 -20.75
CA HIS A 166 -7.97 -73.15 -20.13
C HIS A 166 -7.82 -73.79 -18.76
N SER A 167 -6.64 -74.32 -18.45
CA SER A 167 -6.27 -74.71 -17.09
C SER A 167 -5.24 -73.70 -16.59
N LEU A 168 -5.54 -73.00 -15.51
CA LEU A 168 -4.64 -72.03 -14.89
C LEU A 168 -4.10 -72.59 -13.59
N SER A 169 -2.98 -72.04 -13.14
CA SER A 169 -2.43 -72.31 -11.82
C SER A 169 -2.05 -71.00 -11.16
N PHE A 170 -2.53 -70.79 -9.94
CA PHE A 170 -2.09 -69.70 -9.09
C PHE A 170 -1.40 -70.29 -7.87
N SER A 171 -0.26 -69.71 -7.52
CA SER A 171 0.49 -70.03 -6.31
C SER A 171 0.64 -68.78 -5.48
N GLY A 172 0.39 -68.91 -4.19
CA GLY A 172 0.47 -67.83 -3.23
C GLY A 172 0.51 -68.44 -1.84
N ALA A 173 0.81 -67.64 -0.83
CA ALA A 173 0.92 -68.22 0.50
C ALA A 173 -0.43 -68.44 1.21
N ALA A 174 -1.44 -67.70 0.78
CA ALA A 174 -2.84 -67.94 1.03
C ALA A 174 -3.59 -67.48 -0.22
N ILE A 175 -4.45 -68.31 -0.77
CA ILE A 175 -5.38 -67.99 -1.85
C ILE A 175 -6.74 -68.45 -1.36
N GLN A 176 -7.73 -67.55 -1.39
CA GLN A 176 -9.07 -67.84 -0.89
C GLN A 176 -10.18 -67.43 -1.86
N SER A 177 -9.86 -66.65 -2.89
CA SER A 177 -10.84 -66.29 -3.90
C SER A 177 -10.26 -66.03 -5.29
N LEU A 178 -11.13 -66.13 -6.30
CA LEU A 178 -10.89 -65.68 -7.67
C LEU A 178 -11.97 -64.65 -8.08
N LEU A 179 -11.57 -63.58 -8.75
CA LEU A 179 -12.46 -62.64 -9.43
C LEU A 179 -12.33 -62.87 -10.94
N ILE A 180 -13.43 -63.20 -11.63
CA ILE A 180 -13.43 -63.56 -13.04
C ILE A 180 -14.35 -62.66 -13.86
N SER A 181 -13.92 -62.36 -15.08
CA SER A 181 -14.68 -61.54 -16.03
C SER A 181 -15.96 -62.24 -16.50
N PRO A 182 -17.03 -61.49 -16.84
CA PRO A 182 -18.21 -62.05 -17.47
C PRO A 182 -17.85 -62.84 -18.74
N GLY A 183 -18.42 -64.04 -18.91
CA GLY A 183 -18.13 -64.95 -20.04
C GLY A 183 -17.10 -66.05 -19.76
N LEU A 184 -16.49 -66.06 -18.57
CA LEU A 184 -15.69 -67.16 -18.04
C LEU A 184 -16.54 -68.05 -17.12
N THR A 185 -16.53 -69.37 -17.34
CA THR A 185 -17.21 -70.35 -16.48
C THR A 185 -16.19 -71.31 -15.87
N LEU A 186 -16.10 -71.37 -14.55
CA LEU A 186 -15.26 -72.33 -13.84
C LEU A 186 -15.87 -73.74 -13.98
N GLN A 187 -15.08 -74.70 -14.46
CA GLN A 187 -15.45 -76.10 -14.65
C GLN A 187 -14.96 -76.98 -13.50
N GLN A 188 -13.74 -76.73 -13.03
CA GLN A 188 -13.11 -77.49 -11.96
C GLN A 188 -12.17 -76.57 -11.17
N LEU A 189 -12.11 -76.76 -9.85
CA LEU A 189 -11.14 -76.10 -8.98
C LEU A 189 -10.48 -77.14 -8.09
N THR A 190 -9.17 -77.23 -8.18
CA THR A 190 -8.34 -78.05 -7.28
C THR A 190 -7.34 -77.17 -6.54
N GLY A 191 -6.89 -77.60 -5.36
CA GLY A 191 -5.92 -76.84 -4.58
C GLY A 191 -5.09 -77.67 -3.62
N VAL A 192 -4.10 -77.03 -3.01
CA VAL A 192 -3.21 -77.63 -2.01
C VAL A 192 -3.16 -76.70 -0.79
N ASP A 193 -3.37 -77.27 0.40
CA ASP A 193 -3.31 -76.56 1.67
C ASP A 193 -1.86 -76.23 2.11
N ALA A 194 -1.71 -75.67 3.31
CA ALA A 194 -0.42 -75.30 3.88
C ALA A 194 0.40 -76.50 4.42
N ASP A 195 -0.18 -77.68 4.64
CA ASP A 195 0.55 -78.83 5.23
C ASP A 195 1.54 -79.45 4.23
N ILE A 196 1.49 -79.07 2.95
CA ILE A 196 2.49 -79.43 1.93
C ILE A 196 3.93 -79.11 2.34
N ILE A 197 4.18 -78.10 3.18
CA ILE A 197 5.52 -77.74 3.68
C ILE A 197 6.16 -78.86 4.52
N ASN A 198 5.35 -79.77 5.07
CA ASN A 198 5.79 -80.89 5.90
C ASN A 198 5.83 -82.23 5.13
N SER A 199 5.51 -82.20 3.83
CA SER A 199 5.51 -83.39 2.96
C SER A 199 6.89 -84.07 2.90
N PRO A 200 6.97 -85.41 2.85
CA PRO A 200 8.24 -86.13 2.78
C PRO A 200 9.01 -85.94 1.47
N GLY A 201 8.41 -85.33 0.44
CA GLY A 201 9.02 -85.12 -0.88
C GLY A 201 10.03 -83.97 -0.99
N TRP A 202 10.29 -83.24 0.09
CA TRP A 202 11.26 -82.13 0.10
C TRP A 202 12.70 -82.62 0.31
N GLU A 203 13.59 -82.30 -0.63
CA GLU A 203 15.03 -82.55 -0.56
C GLU A 203 15.77 -81.24 -0.24
N LEU A 204 16.69 -81.27 0.72
CA LEU A 204 17.57 -80.13 0.99
C LEU A 204 18.59 -80.02 -0.15
N VAL A 205 18.65 -78.86 -0.81
CA VAL A 205 19.55 -78.63 -1.95
C VAL A 205 20.64 -77.61 -1.66
N GLU A 206 20.40 -76.63 -0.78
CA GLU A 206 21.39 -75.59 -0.47
C GLU A 206 21.25 -75.06 0.96
N GLN A 207 22.37 -74.67 1.59
CA GLN A 207 22.41 -73.87 2.81
C GLN A 207 22.94 -72.46 2.50
N VAL A 208 22.18 -71.43 2.87
CA VAL A 208 22.39 -70.04 2.43
C VAL A 208 22.38 -69.09 3.62
N GLY A 209 23.49 -68.40 3.89
CA GLY A 209 23.55 -67.36 4.91
C GLY A 209 24.59 -66.29 4.61
N LEU A 210 24.87 -65.46 5.61
CA LEU A 210 25.88 -64.40 5.53
C LEU A 210 27.29 -64.99 5.34
N PRO A 211 28.18 -64.30 4.60
CA PRO A 211 29.58 -64.70 4.39
C PRO A 211 30.46 -64.36 5.60
N THR A 212 30.08 -64.84 6.78
CA THR A 212 30.68 -64.50 8.08
C THR A 212 31.45 -65.66 8.68
N ALA A 213 32.53 -65.36 9.41
CA ALA A 213 33.32 -66.36 10.17
C ALA A 213 33.15 -66.18 11.68
N TRP A 214 31.93 -65.87 12.13
CA TRP A 214 31.61 -65.55 13.52
C TRP A 214 31.60 -66.78 14.43
N ARG A 215 32.79 -67.26 14.80
CA ARG A 215 32.95 -68.44 15.67
C ARG A 215 32.17 -68.30 16.97
N GLY A 216 31.37 -69.31 17.29
CA GLY A 216 30.61 -69.40 18.54
C GLY A 216 29.36 -68.53 18.60
N VAL A 217 28.94 -67.91 17.50
CA VAL A 217 27.65 -67.20 17.39
C VAL A 217 26.63 -68.11 16.74
N PHE A 218 25.90 -68.87 17.56
CA PHE A 218 24.95 -69.90 17.13
C PHE A 218 25.58 -70.84 16.06
N ASN A 219 24.87 -71.11 14.97
CA ASN A 219 25.35 -71.96 13.86
C ASN A 219 25.66 -71.14 12.59
N LEU A 220 25.95 -69.84 12.72
CA LEU A 220 26.13 -68.93 11.58
C LEU A 220 27.49 -69.08 10.85
N ASP A 221 28.46 -69.77 11.45
CA ASP A 221 29.77 -70.06 10.87
C ASP A 221 29.89 -71.47 10.28
N GLN A 222 28.80 -72.25 10.27
CA GLN A 222 28.76 -73.59 9.69
C GLN A 222 29.03 -73.57 8.18
N PRO A 223 29.53 -74.68 7.58
CA PRO A 223 29.70 -74.79 6.13
C PRO A 223 28.40 -74.51 5.37
N GLN A 224 28.47 -73.69 4.33
CA GLN A 224 27.33 -73.26 3.49
C GLN A 224 27.54 -73.65 2.03
N GLY A 225 26.51 -73.51 1.19
CA GLY A 225 26.55 -73.82 -0.25
C GLY A 225 25.64 -74.99 -0.61
N LEU A 226 25.81 -75.52 -1.84
CA LEU A 226 25.07 -76.69 -2.30
C LEU A 226 25.38 -77.90 -1.41
N VAL A 227 24.39 -78.75 -1.11
CA VAL A 227 24.56 -79.86 -0.16
C VAL A 227 25.66 -80.84 -0.57
N ASP A 228 25.88 -80.99 -1.87
CA ASP A 228 26.95 -81.82 -2.46
C ASP A 228 28.31 -81.09 -2.58
N ALA A 229 28.37 -79.80 -2.29
CA ALA A 229 29.55 -78.94 -2.42
C ALA A 229 29.67 -77.88 -1.32
N LEU A 230 29.43 -78.26 -0.06
CA LEU A 230 29.54 -77.34 1.09
C LEU A 230 30.97 -76.79 1.25
N GLY A 231 31.07 -75.49 1.49
CA GLY A 231 32.33 -74.77 1.67
C GLY A 231 32.26 -73.74 2.79
N SER A 232 33.26 -72.85 2.86
CA SER A 232 33.22 -71.74 3.80
C SER A 232 32.09 -70.76 3.45
N PRO A 233 31.51 -70.02 4.43
CA PRO A 233 30.48 -69.02 4.17
C PRO A 233 30.83 -68.01 3.06
N MET A 234 32.11 -67.59 3.00
CA MET A 234 32.64 -66.73 1.95
C MET A 234 32.59 -67.41 0.57
N ALA A 235 33.10 -68.64 0.46
CA ALA A 235 33.13 -69.36 -0.81
C ALA A 235 31.71 -69.65 -1.33
N ALA A 236 30.78 -69.97 -0.42
CA ALA A 236 29.38 -70.16 -0.74
C ALA A 236 28.72 -68.89 -1.31
N ALA A 237 28.96 -67.72 -0.72
CA ALA A 237 28.44 -66.46 -1.24
C ALA A 237 28.99 -66.11 -2.63
N LEU A 238 30.30 -66.34 -2.86
CA LEU A 238 30.91 -66.14 -4.18
C LEU A 238 30.34 -67.10 -5.23
N ASP A 239 30.05 -68.34 -4.86
CA ASP A 239 29.40 -69.30 -5.77
C ASP A 239 27.96 -68.89 -6.10
N ARG A 240 27.16 -68.47 -5.12
CA ARG A 240 25.82 -67.91 -5.35
C ARG A 240 25.85 -66.71 -6.27
N TYR A 241 26.82 -65.82 -6.11
CA TYR A 241 27.03 -64.69 -7.01
C TYR A 241 27.37 -65.15 -8.44
N ARG A 242 28.33 -66.08 -8.59
CA ARG A 242 28.70 -66.66 -9.89
C ARG A 242 27.48 -67.22 -10.62
N ARG A 243 26.63 -67.98 -9.92
CA ARG A 243 25.41 -68.59 -10.48
C ARG A 243 24.31 -67.57 -10.76
N GLY A 244 24.02 -66.70 -9.80
CA GLY A 244 22.81 -65.88 -9.81
C GLY A 244 22.95 -64.47 -10.39
N ALA A 245 24.17 -63.94 -10.53
CA ALA A 245 24.36 -62.58 -11.02
C ALA A 245 23.84 -62.39 -12.46
N PRO A 246 23.27 -61.23 -12.80
CA PRO A 246 22.78 -60.98 -14.15
C PRO A 246 23.88 -61.08 -15.20
N PHE A 247 23.53 -61.51 -16.41
CA PHE A 247 24.46 -61.56 -17.54
C PHE A 247 24.68 -60.17 -18.13
N TYR A 248 23.62 -59.35 -18.10
CA TYR A 248 23.59 -58.04 -18.73
C TYR A 248 23.02 -56.98 -17.79
N GLY A 249 23.38 -55.73 -18.06
CA GLY A 249 22.77 -54.56 -17.43
C GLY A 249 21.74 -53.87 -18.32
N TRP A 250 21.51 -52.59 -18.03
CA TRP A 250 20.70 -51.70 -18.87
C TRP A 250 21.26 -51.58 -20.29
N SER A 251 20.38 -51.22 -21.23
CA SER A 251 20.74 -51.06 -22.65
C SER A 251 21.84 -49.99 -22.83
N PRO A 252 22.81 -50.18 -23.76
CA PRO A 252 23.92 -49.24 -23.95
C PRO A 252 23.51 -47.88 -24.54
N LEU A 253 22.27 -47.74 -25.01
CA LEU A 253 21.72 -46.49 -25.55
C LEU A 253 20.47 -46.09 -24.77
N MET A 254 20.42 -44.84 -24.28
CA MET A 254 19.22 -44.29 -23.64
C MET A 254 18.13 -43.94 -24.66
N ALA A 255 18.56 -43.51 -25.84
CA ALA A 255 17.74 -43.20 -27.00
C ALA A 255 18.61 -43.36 -28.26
N PRO A 256 18.02 -43.44 -29.47
CA PRO A 256 18.80 -43.52 -30.71
C PRO A 256 19.88 -42.44 -30.77
N GLY A 257 21.15 -42.86 -30.88
CA GLY A 257 22.32 -41.96 -30.94
C GLY A 257 22.79 -41.37 -29.61
N ILE A 258 22.16 -41.69 -28.48
CA ILE A 258 22.53 -41.17 -27.15
C ILE A 258 23.04 -42.33 -26.27
N PRO A 259 24.34 -42.36 -25.92
CA PRO A 259 24.91 -43.43 -25.10
C PRO A 259 24.37 -43.37 -23.66
N ALA A 260 24.15 -44.53 -23.07
CA ALA A 260 23.94 -44.70 -21.63
C ALA A 260 25.30 -44.82 -20.90
N PRO A 261 25.36 -44.60 -19.57
CA PRO A 261 26.56 -44.93 -18.81
C PRO A 261 26.95 -46.40 -19.03
N PRO A 262 28.25 -46.74 -19.12
CA PRO A 262 28.66 -48.12 -19.32
C PRO A 262 28.28 -48.96 -18.10
N TRP A 263 27.49 -50.02 -18.32
CA TRP A 263 27.22 -50.99 -17.27
C TRP A 263 28.41 -51.92 -17.03
N ARG A 264 28.66 -52.24 -15.77
CA ARG A 264 29.66 -53.24 -15.34
C ARG A 264 29.04 -54.12 -14.26
N LEU A 265 29.35 -55.41 -14.32
CA LEU A 265 29.04 -56.31 -13.22
C LEU A 265 29.96 -55.98 -12.03
N ALA A 266 29.39 -55.93 -10.83
CA ALA A 266 30.14 -55.60 -9.62
C ALA A 266 31.19 -56.67 -9.26
N ASP A 267 32.22 -56.27 -8.53
CA ASP A 267 33.16 -57.21 -7.92
C ASP A 267 32.56 -57.78 -6.63
N PRO A 268 32.24 -59.10 -6.59
CA PRO A 268 31.66 -59.70 -5.40
C PRO A 268 32.60 -59.66 -4.17
N GLN A 269 33.92 -59.62 -4.35
CA GLN A 269 34.86 -59.51 -3.24
C GLN A 269 34.81 -58.11 -2.61
N ALA A 270 34.77 -57.06 -3.44
CA ALA A 270 34.60 -55.69 -2.97
C ALA A 270 33.26 -55.52 -2.23
N MET A 271 32.18 -56.11 -2.73
CA MET A 271 30.87 -56.09 -2.06
C MET A 271 30.90 -56.76 -0.68
N ILE A 272 31.52 -57.93 -0.55
CA ILE A 272 31.63 -58.61 0.75
C ILE A 272 32.53 -57.81 1.71
N GLN A 273 33.61 -57.22 1.20
CA GLN A 273 34.47 -56.37 2.01
C GLN A 273 33.72 -55.14 2.53
N ALA A 274 32.91 -54.48 1.68
CA ALA A 274 32.08 -53.36 2.09
C ALA A 274 31.05 -53.76 3.18
N LEU A 275 30.41 -54.93 3.07
CA LEU A 275 29.51 -55.45 4.10
C LEU A 275 30.25 -55.75 5.42
N ARG A 276 31.47 -56.30 5.33
CA ARG A 276 32.30 -56.57 6.50
C ARG A 276 32.64 -55.29 7.25
N ASP A 277 33.08 -54.26 6.52
CA ASP A 277 33.58 -53.03 7.11
C ASP A 277 32.45 -52.14 7.66
N ASN A 278 31.22 -52.26 7.13
CA ASN A 278 30.14 -51.31 7.45
C ASN A 278 28.88 -51.93 8.08
N VAL A 279 28.70 -53.26 8.06
CA VAL A 279 27.42 -53.89 8.46
C VAL A 279 27.61 -55.09 9.40
N PHE A 280 28.63 -55.93 9.18
CA PHE A 280 28.75 -57.21 9.89
C PHE A 280 28.99 -57.09 11.39
N ASP A 281 29.86 -56.18 11.82
CA ASP A 281 30.09 -56.01 13.26
C ASP A 281 28.83 -55.51 14.00
N ASP A 282 28.02 -54.69 13.34
CA ASP A 282 26.75 -54.20 13.87
C ASP A 282 25.71 -55.31 13.96
N LEU A 283 25.56 -56.12 12.92
CA LEU A 283 24.69 -57.29 12.92
C LEU A 283 25.10 -58.32 13.98
N ARG A 284 26.40 -58.56 14.15
CA ARG A 284 26.92 -59.46 15.18
C ARG A 284 26.57 -58.94 16.58
N ARG A 285 26.76 -57.64 16.83
CA ARG A 285 26.38 -57.01 18.11
C ARG A 285 24.87 -57.15 18.34
N MET A 286 24.04 -56.87 17.35
CA MET A 286 22.59 -57.04 17.44
C MET A 286 22.20 -58.48 17.79
N ILE A 287 22.65 -59.47 17.02
CA ILE A 287 22.28 -60.89 17.17
C ILE A 287 22.71 -61.46 18.53
N THR A 288 23.85 -60.99 19.07
CA THR A 288 24.37 -61.49 20.35
C THR A 288 23.77 -60.78 21.57
N THR A 289 23.12 -59.63 21.40
CA THR A 289 22.61 -58.81 22.52
C THR A 289 21.11 -58.85 22.69
N LEU A 290 20.35 -59.12 21.62
CA LEU A 290 18.90 -59.15 21.64
C LEU A 290 18.37 -60.49 21.12
N PRO A 291 17.19 -60.95 21.58
CA PRO A 291 16.51 -62.07 20.95
C PRO A 291 15.92 -61.67 19.58
N PRO A 292 15.66 -62.64 18.68
CA PRO A 292 15.24 -62.38 17.29
C PRO A 292 14.10 -61.36 17.13
N ARG A 293 12.97 -61.53 17.86
CA ARG A 293 11.82 -60.60 17.81
C ARG A 293 12.10 -59.16 18.25
N ARG A 294 13.29 -58.88 18.78
CA ARG A 294 13.71 -57.54 19.22
C ARG A 294 14.86 -56.99 18.40
N HIS A 295 15.38 -57.71 17.40
CA HIS A 295 16.46 -57.22 16.54
C HIS A 295 16.13 -55.88 15.88
N HIS A 296 14.87 -55.63 15.49
CA HIS A 296 14.43 -54.34 14.94
C HIS A 296 14.65 -53.13 15.86
N ARG A 297 14.75 -53.34 17.19
CA ARG A 297 14.98 -52.27 18.18
C ARG A 297 16.44 -51.91 18.35
N PHE A 298 17.35 -52.66 17.71
CA PHE A 298 18.76 -52.31 17.71
C PHE A 298 18.99 -51.23 16.65
N GLU A 299 19.24 -50.02 17.12
CA GLU A 299 19.47 -48.85 16.29
C GLU A 299 20.82 -48.23 16.64
N LEU A 300 21.48 -47.72 15.62
CA LEU A 300 22.75 -47.01 15.71
C LEU A 300 22.55 -45.59 15.21
N THR A 301 23.31 -44.67 15.79
CA THR A 301 23.35 -43.27 15.37
C THR A 301 24.74 -42.96 14.85
N ASN A 302 24.83 -42.52 13.59
CA ASN A 302 26.06 -42.03 12.98
C ASN A 302 25.91 -40.55 12.63
N ASP A 303 26.97 -39.78 12.79
CA ASP A 303 27.01 -38.41 12.30
C ASP A 303 27.26 -38.41 10.78
N LEU A 304 26.45 -37.66 10.04
CA LEU A 304 26.64 -37.41 8.61
C LEU A 304 27.59 -36.23 8.44
N GLU A 305 28.73 -36.48 7.78
CA GLU A 305 29.62 -35.40 7.36
C GLU A 305 28.91 -34.55 6.30
N LEU A 306 28.66 -33.28 6.62
CA LEU A 306 28.15 -32.31 5.66
C LEU A 306 29.32 -31.69 4.90
N SER A 307 29.14 -31.52 3.60
CA SER A 307 30.01 -30.66 2.80
C SER A 307 29.65 -29.19 3.09
N GLY A 308 30.29 -28.58 4.09
CA GLY A 308 30.11 -27.15 4.44
C GLY A 308 30.02 -26.86 5.94
N SER A 309 29.78 -25.60 6.30
CA SER A 309 29.70 -25.10 7.69
C SER A 309 28.34 -25.33 8.38
N GLY A 310 27.63 -26.41 8.02
CA GLY A 310 26.34 -26.78 8.62
C GLY A 310 26.50 -27.61 9.89
N HIS A 311 25.47 -27.63 10.74
CA HIS A 311 25.41 -28.56 11.88
C HIS A 311 25.32 -30.00 11.33
N PRO A 312 26.20 -30.93 11.74
CA PRO A 312 26.19 -32.30 11.23
C PRO A 312 24.81 -32.93 11.45
N GLY A 313 24.26 -33.52 10.39
CA GLY A 313 23.02 -34.29 10.50
C GLY A 313 23.30 -35.61 11.21
N THR A 314 22.34 -36.14 11.97
CA THR A 314 22.46 -37.47 12.55
C THR A 314 21.62 -38.46 11.74
N LEU A 315 22.21 -39.61 11.40
CA LEU A 315 21.51 -40.74 10.78
C LEU A 315 21.28 -41.80 11.84
N GLN A 316 20.01 -42.14 12.07
CA GLN A 316 19.62 -43.29 12.89
C GLN A 316 19.16 -44.43 11.99
N PHE A 317 19.73 -45.63 12.16
CA PHE A 317 19.40 -46.78 11.33
C PHE A 317 19.47 -48.11 12.10
N SER A 318 18.71 -49.11 11.64
CA SER A 318 18.77 -50.48 12.14
C SER A 318 19.58 -51.36 11.19
N PRO A 319 20.65 -52.05 11.65
CA PRO A 319 21.49 -52.89 10.79
C PRO A 319 20.72 -53.96 10.03
N LEU A 320 19.71 -54.58 10.67
CA LEU A 320 18.87 -55.61 10.02
C LEU A 320 17.97 -55.00 8.95
N LYS A 321 17.30 -53.88 9.24
CA LYS A 321 16.44 -53.21 8.26
C LYS A 321 17.25 -52.72 7.06
N THR A 322 18.46 -52.19 7.27
CA THR A 322 19.37 -51.77 6.19
C THR A 322 19.82 -52.95 5.32
N LEU A 323 20.19 -54.09 5.93
CA LEU A 323 20.54 -55.30 5.20
C LEU A 323 19.38 -55.81 4.34
N LEU A 324 18.18 -55.91 4.93
CA LEU A 324 16.98 -56.36 4.24
C LEU A 324 16.56 -55.40 3.13
N PHE A 325 16.65 -54.10 3.35
CA PHE A 325 16.39 -53.09 2.32
C PHE A 325 17.30 -53.30 1.11
N GLY A 326 18.62 -53.43 1.34
CA GLY A 326 19.57 -53.71 0.28
C GLY A 326 19.32 -55.06 -0.41
N ALA A 327 18.99 -56.11 0.35
CA ALA A 327 18.66 -57.42 -0.20
C ALA A 327 17.35 -57.43 -1.01
N ALA A 328 16.42 -56.54 -0.69
CA ALA A 328 15.13 -56.40 -1.36
C ALA A 328 15.20 -55.56 -2.65
N THR A 329 16.20 -54.69 -2.80
CA THR A 329 16.26 -53.74 -3.93
C THR A 329 17.42 -53.99 -4.89
N ASP A 330 18.51 -54.61 -4.41
CA ASP A 330 19.70 -54.91 -5.18
C ASP A 330 19.87 -56.44 -5.36
N PRO A 331 19.67 -56.98 -6.57
CA PRO A 331 19.75 -58.41 -6.84
C PRO A 331 21.13 -59.00 -6.55
N LEU A 332 22.20 -58.21 -6.70
CA LEU A 332 23.56 -58.65 -6.39
C LEU A 332 23.79 -58.75 -4.89
N LEU A 333 23.28 -57.75 -4.15
CA LEU A 333 23.41 -57.73 -2.70
C LEU A 333 22.61 -58.87 -2.07
N SER A 334 21.42 -59.19 -2.60
CA SER A 334 20.62 -60.33 -2.17
C SER A 334 21.38 -61.67 -2.20
N LEU A 335 22.13 -61.93 -3.29
CA LEU A 335 22.94 -63.15 -3.44
C LEU A 335 24.09 -63.20 -2.43
N ILE A 336 24.77 -62.06 -2.24
CA ILE A 336 25.93 -61.95 -1.35
C ILE A 336 25.52 -62.02 0.13
N SER A 337 24.43 -61.36 0.50
CA SER A 337 23.92 -61.29 1.89
C SER A 337 23.18 -62.56 2.33
N GLY A 338 22.93 -63.52 1.44
CA GLY A 338 22.28 -64.78 1.77
C GLY A 338 20.76 -64.73 1.79
N PHE A 339 20.18 -63.77 1.07
CA PHE A 339 18.73 -63.64 0.84
C PHE A 339 18.32 -64.05 -0.59
N GLY A 340 19.24 -64.63 -1.35
CA GLY A 340 18.98 -65.14 -2.68
C GLY A 340 19.96 -66.21 -3.13
N THR A 341 19.51 -67.04 -4.07
CA THR A 341 20.34 -68.03 -4.78
C THR A 341 19.81 -68.25 -6.20
N ALA A 342 20.51 -69.05 -7.01
CA ALA A 342 20.07 -69.43 -8.34
C ALA A 342 20.51 -70.86 -8.73
N PHE A 343 19.64 -71.61 -9.39
CA PHE A 343 19.94 -72.96 -9.86
C PHE A 343 19.83 -73.04 -11.38
N ASP A 344 20.58 -73.94 -12.01
CA ASP A 344 20.32 -74.30 -13.40
C ASP A 344 18.91 -74.87 -13.53
N ASP A 345 18.18 -74.44 -14.56
CA ASP A 345 16.93 -75.09 -14.92
C ASP A 345 17.27 -76.46 -15.52
N VAL A 346 17.14 -77.51 -14.70
CA VAL A 346 17.64 -78.88 -14.95
C VAL A 346 17.05 -79.54 -16.21
N ASN A 347 16.15 -78.87 -16.94
CA ASN A 347 15.40 -79.41 -18.06
C ASN A 347 15.42 -78.55 -19.35
N ALA A 348 16.43 -77.68 -19.53
CA ALA A 348 16.55 -76.81 -20.70
C ALA A 348 16.50 -77.53 -22.07
N ASP A 349 16.87 -78.82 -22.12
CA ASP A 349 16.96 -79.62 -23.36
C ASP A 349 15.82 -80.67 -23.55
N ALA A 350 14.78 -80.69 -22.72
CA ALA A 350 13.73 -81.72 -22.80
C ALA A 350 12.57 -81.36 -23.78
N PRO A 351 12.25 -82.20 -24.79
CA PRO A 351 11.32 -81.84 -25.88
C PRO A 351 9.81 -81.99 -25.56
N SER A 352 9.38 -82.07 -24.30
CA SER A 352 7.95 -82.25 -23.95
C SER A 352 7.42 -81.22 -22.94
N PRO A 353 6.23 -80.62 -23.16
CA PRO A 353 5.59 -79.67 -22.24
C PRO A 353 5.02 -80.31 -20.95
N THR A 354 5.21 -81.62 -20.75
CA THR A 354 4.74 -82.39 -19.58
C THR A 354 5.85 -82.83 -18.62
N LEU A 355 7.06 -82.25 -18.72
CA LEU A 355 8.25 -82.65 -17.95
C LEU A 355 8.66 -81.64 -16.84
N GLU A 356 9.71 -81.99 -16.12
CA GLU A 356 9.87 -81.94 -14.66
C GLU A 356 10.07 -80.58 -13.96
N ARG A 357 9.02 -79.76 -13.86
CA ARG A 357 9.01 -78.55 -13.02
C ARG A 357 9.26 -78.88 -11.53
N SER A 358 9.84 -77.95 -10.75
CA SER A 358 10.11 -78.12 -9.31
C SER A 358 9.47 -77.01 -8.46
N HIS A 359 9.04 -77.37 -7.24
CA HIS A 359 8.73 -76.45 -6.16
C HIS A 359 9.98 -76.17 -5.32
N TYR A 360 10.04 -74.98 -4.73
CA TYR A 360 11.11 -74.55 -3.85
C TYR A 360 10.54 -74.08 -2.51
N MET A 361 11.30 -74.27 -1.44
CA MET A 361 10.95 -73.77 -0.12
C MET A 361 12.22 -73.30 0.58
N VAL A 362 12.15 -72.18 1.27
CA VAL A 362 13.21 -71.65 2.11
C VAL A 362 12.76 -71.76 3.55
N THR A 363 13.61 -72.28 4.43
CA THR A 363 13.31 -72.33 5.86
C THR A 363 14.32 -71.53 6.69
N ALA A 364 13.81 -70.92 7.76
CA ALA A 364 14.55 -70.13 8.74
C ALA A 364 14.29 -70.70 10.13
N ARG A 365 15.36 -71.12 10.82
CA ARG A 365 15.26 -71.76 12.15
C ARG A 365 15.74 -70.81 13.25
N TYR A 366 15.00 -70.83 14.36
CA TYR A 366 15.28 -70.11 15.59
C TYR A 366 15.41 -71.13 16.72
N GLU A 367 16.64 -71.50 17.08
CA GLU A 367 16.94 -72.60 17.99
C GLU A 367 16.39 -72.39 19.42
N GLN A 368 16.21 -71.14 19.84
CA GLN A 368 15.66 -70.77 21.16
C GLN A 368 14.35 -69.99 21.04
N GLY A 369 13.57 -70.24 19.97
CA GLY A 369 12.35 -69.49 19.68
C GLY A 369 12.61 -68.01 19.34
N LEU A 370 11.54 -67.26 19.03
CA LEU A 370 11.64 -65.84 18.67
C LEU A 370 11.97 -64.93 19.86
N ASP A 371 11.72 -65.39 21.10
CA ASP A 371 12.00 -64.67 22.33
C ASP A 371 13.36 -65.00 22.95
N GLY A 372 14.12 -65.93 22.35
CA GLY A 372 15.42 -66.41 22.84
C GLY A 372 15.33 -67.34 24.05
N ARG A 373 14.15 -67.87 24.38
CA ARG A 373 13.92 -68.77 25.52
C ARG A 373 12.98 -69.94 25.25
N SER A 374 12.15 -69.86 24.22
CA SER A 374 11.14 -70.86 23.87
C SER A 374 11.73 -72.05 23.10
N ASP A 375 10.91 -73.08 22.89
CA ASP A 375 11.27 -74.22 22.04
C ASP A 375 11.63 -73.79 20.62
N PRO A 376 12.47 -74.58 19.90
CA PRO A 376 12.86 -74.26 18.54
C PRO A 376 11.64 -74.10 17.62
N VAL A 377 11.65 -73.07 16.78
CA VAL A 377 10.65 -72.85 15.72
C VAL A 377 11.33 -72.74 14.36
N GLU A 378 10.66 -73.24 13.33
CA GLU A 378 11.11 -73.15 11.93
C GLU A 378 10.02 -72.52 11.07
N TYR A 379 10.30 -71.35 10.51
CA TYR A 379 9.44 -70.68 9.54
C TYR A 379 9.81 -71.11 8.13
N ALA A 380 8.81 -71.25 7.27
CA ALA A 380 8.96 -71.66 5.88
C ALA A 380 8.29 -70.64 4.95
N ALA A 381 8.98 -70.32 3.86
CA ALA A 381 8.44 -69.59 2.72
C ALA A 381 8.52 -70.49 1.49
N MET A 382 7.43 -70.64 0.75
CA MET A 382 7.32 -71.60 -0.35
C MET A 382 7.03 -70.91 -1.68
N LEU A 383 7.72 -71.35 -2.73
CA LEU A 383 7.49 -70.96 -4.11
C LEU A 383 7.12 -72.21 -4.91
N LEU A 384 5.88 -72.27 -5.36
CA LEU A 384 5.41 -73.36 -6.20
C LEU A 384 5.62 -72.99 -7.66
N HIS A 385 6.46 -73.77 -8.34
CA HIS A 385 6.71 -73.67 -9.77
C HIS A 385 7.03 -72.24 -10.27
N PRO A 386 8.30 -71.82 -10.26
CA PRO A 386 8.68 -70.53 -10.82
C PRO A 386 8.34 -70.44 -12.32
N ASP A 387 7.57 -69.43 -12.70
CA ASP A 387 7.29 -69.07 -14.09
C ASP A 387 8.46 -68.30 -14.73
N LEU A 388 8.43 -68.13 -16.05
CA LEU A 388 9.40 -67.30 -16.77
C LEU A 388 9.28 -65.83 -16.32
N ALA A 389 10.40 -65.21 -15.97
CA ALA A 389 10.47 -63.80 -15.57
C ALA A 389 10.08 -62.89 -16.76
N PRO A 390 9.01 -62.08 -16.63
CA PRO A 390 8.69 -61.09 -17.64
C PRO A 390 9.71 -59.95 -17.60
N MET A 391 10.05 -59.38 -18.76
CA MET A 391 10.90 -58.20 -18.81
C MET A 391 10.18 -57.00 -18.16
N PRO A 392 10.84 -56.21 -17.30
CA PRO A 392 10.21 -55.04 -16.71
C PRO A 392 9.83 -53.99 -17.75
N PRO A 393 8.67 -53.33 -17.59
CA PRO A 393 8.26 -52.25 -18.46
C PRO A 393 9.17 -51.04 -18.26
N ALA A 394 9.37 -50.28 -19.34
CA ALA A 394 10.06 -48.99 -19.25
C ALA A 394 9.26 -48.04 -18.34
N PRO A 395 9.95 -47.14 -17.58
CA PRO A 395 9.27 -46.13 -16.78
C PRO A 395 8.26 -45.32 -17.62
N THR A 396 7.07 -45.08 -17.08
CA THR A 396 5.99 -44.33 -17.75
C THR A 396 5.78 -42.98 -17.07
N ASN A 397 5.21 -42.01 -17.81
CA ASN A 397 4.97 -40.64 -17.34
C ASN A 397 6.22 -39.94 -16.75
N VAL A 398 7.39 -40.20 -17.35
CA VAL A 398 8.65 -39.59 -16.92
C VAL A 398 8.61 -38.09 -17.15
N THR A 399 8.73 -37.32 -16.08
CA THR A 399 8.81 -35.85 -16.10
C THR A 399 10.04 -35.37 -15.35
N ALA A 400 10.53 -34.18 -15.72
CA ALA A 400 11.62 -33.48 -15.05
C ALA A 400 11.16 -32.07 -14.66
N LYS A 401 11.51 -31.63 -13.46
CA LYS A 401 11.15 -30.32 -12.93
C LYS A 401 12.35 -29.69 -12.21
N THR A 402 12.59 -28.41 -12.44
CA THR A 402 13.55 -27.65 -11.63
C THR A 402 12.93 -27.35 -10.26
N ASP A 403 13.51 -27.90 -9.21
CA ASP A 403 13.15 -27.62 -7.82
C ASP A 403 13.86 -26.37 -7.30
N GLY A 404 15.05 -26.06 -7.82
CA GLY A 404 15.80 -24.86 -7.43
C GLY A 404 17.19 -24.76 -8.05
N HIS A 405 17.95 -23.80 -7.53
CA HIS A 405 19.34 -23.55 -7.89
C HIS A 405 20.19 -23.49 -6.62
N GLN A 406 21.34 -24.16 -6.65
CA GLN A 406 22.34 -24.09 -5.60
C GLN A 406 23.42 -23.09 -6.01
N ALA A 407 23.65 -22.12 -5.13
CA ALA A 407 24.67 -21.11 -5.32
C ALA A 407 26.07 -21.76 -5.37
N PRO A 408 26.98 -21.21 -6.18
CA PRO A 408 28.35 -21.66 -6.18
C PRO A 408 29.01 -21.49 -4.81
N ASP A 409 29.98 -22.36 -4.54
CA ASP A 409 30.85 -22.34 -3.36
C ASP A 409 31.91 -21.23 -3.40
N GLN A 410 32.21 -20.68 -4.59
CA GLN A 410 33.11 -19.54 -4.78
C GLN A 410 32.50 -18.52 -5.74
N VAL A 411 32.86 -17.25 -5.54
CA VAL A 411 32.46 -16.13 -6.42
C VAL A 411 32.82 -16.46 -7.87
N ASP A 412 31.91 -16.13 -8.79
CA ASP A 412 32.07 -16.37 -10.23
C ASP A 412 32.23 -17.84 -10.63
N ARG A 413 31.80 -18.82 -9.81
CA ARG A 413 31.64 -20.24 -10.23
C ARG A 413 30.24 -20.54 -10.81
N ALA A 414 30.09 -21.73 -11.39
CA ALA A 414 28.84 -22.16 -12.03
C ALA A 414 27.74 -22.37 -10.99
N TRP A 415 26.51 -22.01 -11.32
CA TRP A 415 25.36 -22.49 -10.55
C TRP A 415 25.17 -23.99 -10.77
N GLN A 416 24.62 -24.67 -9.78
CA GLN A 416 24.11 -26.03 -9.92
C GLN A 416 22.58 -25.97 -9.90
N GLY A 417 21.92 -26.66 -10.85
CA GLY A 417 20.49 -26.83 -10.83
C GLY A 417 20.11 -28.07 -10.05
N VAL A 418 19.02 -27.94 -9.31
CA VAL A 418 18.39 -29.05 -8.59
C VAL A 418 17.18 -29.48 -9.41
N VAL A 419 17.25 -30.64 -10.03
CA VAL A 419 16.21 -31.18 -10.91
C VAL A 419 15.63 -32.44 -10.28
N ARG A 420 14.30 -32.48 -10.14
CA ARG A 420 13.57 -33.66 -9.69
C ARG A 420 12.92 -34.37 -10.87
N LEU A 421 13.13 -35.68 -10.93
CA LEU A 421 12.47 -36.59 -11.86
C LEU A 421 11.28 -37.24 -11.17
N TYR A 422 10.20 -37.46 -11.91
CA TYR A 422 9.01 -38.18 -11.46
C TYR A 422 8.59 -39.21 -12.51
N TRP A 423 8.11 -40.37 -12.07
CA TRP A 423 7.54 -41.40 -12.94
C TRP A 423 6.60 -42.33 -12.16
N ASP A 424 5.75 -43.07 -12.86
CA ASP A 424 4.76 -43.92 -12.21
C ASP A 424 5.42 -45.14 -11.53
N LYS A 425 4.95 -45.44 -10.30
CA LYS A 425 5.29 -46.69 -9.62
C LYS A 425 4.57 -47.85 -10.31
N VAL A 426 5.30 -48.92 -10.60
CA VAL A 426 4.69 -50.14 -11.13
C VAL A 426 4.13 -50.96 -9.96
N ALA A 427 2.91 -51.50 -10.10
CA ALA A 427 2.29 -52.32 -9.07
C ALA A 427 3.13 -53.57 -8.77
N ASP A 428 3.33 -53.85 -7.47
CA ASP A 428 4.01 -55.07 -7.02
C ASP A 428 3.11 -56.28 -7.26
N MET A 429 3.43 -57.13 -8.24
CA MET A 429 2.66 -58.34 -8.56
C MET A 429 3.61 -59.51 -8.71
N SER A 430 3.58 -60.55 -7.88
CA SER A 430 4.47 -61.71 -8.06
C SER A 430 4.30 -62.38 -9.45
N PRO A 431 5.37 -62.74 -10.18
CA PRO A 431 6.79 -62.66 -9.82
C PRO A 431 7.46 -61.30 -10.15
N PHE A 432 6.68 -60.34 -10.62
CA PHE A 432 7.07 -59.03 -11.12
C PHE A 432 7.12 -57.94 -10.01
N ARG A 433 8.34 -57.56 -9.58
CA ARG A 433 8.59 -56.44 -8.67
C ARG A 433 9.81 -55.64 -9.13
N VAL A 434 9.66 -54.32 -9.26
CA VAL A 434 10.79 -53.41 -9.52
C VAL A 434 11.50 -53.13 -8.20
N GLY A 435 12.75 -53.57 -8.08
CA GLY A 435 13.56 -53.39 -6.87
C GLY A 435 14.37 -52.10 -6.89
N SER A 436 14.88 -51.72 -8.06
CA SER A 436 15.75 -50.56 -8.23
C SER A 436 15.65 -49.97 -9.64
N TYR A 437 16.31 -48.83 -9.85
CA TYR A 437 16.39 -48.16 -11.13
C TYR A 437 17.80 -47.58 -11.37
N ALA A 438 18.09 -47.34 -12.64
CA ALA A 438 19.25 -46.61 -13.11
C ALA A 438 18.81 -45.23 -13.61
N ALA A 439 19.61 -44.21 -13.32
CA ALA A 439 19.36 -42.83 -13.72
C ALA A 439 20.61 -42.20 -14.35
N ALA A 440 20.42 -41.43 -15.41
CA ALA A 440 21.50 -40.74 -16.10
C ALA A 440 21.03 -39.43 -16.72
N ARG A 441 21.98 -38.51 -16.92
CA ARG A 441 21.79 -37.21 -17.58
C ARG A 441 22.77 -37.07 -18.74
N VAL A 442 22.36 -36.42 -19.82
CA VAL A 442 23.25 -35.94 -20.87
C VAL A 442 22.91 -34.50 -21.21
N TYR A 443 23.92 -33.67 -21.46
CA TYR A 443 23.70 -32.34 -21.99
C TYR A 443 23.59 -32.44 -23.52
N GLN A 444 22.49 -31.92 -24.06
CA GLN A 444 22.28 -31.78 -25.49
C GLN A 444 22.90 -30.47 -25.99
N ALA A 445 22.83 -29.41 -25.17
CA ALA A 445 23.45 -28.13 -25.45
C ALA A 445 23.89 -27.45 -24.14
N PRO A 446 25.18 -27.12 -23.95
CA PRO A 446 26.32 -27.56 -24.76
C PRO A 446 26.53 -29.08 -24.65
N PRO A 447 26.86 -29.80 -25.74
CA PRO A 447 26.98 -31.26 -25.70
C PRO A 447 28.13 -31.72 -24.80
N THR A 448 27.85 -32.64 -23.88
CA THR A 448 28.85 -33.27 -23.00
C THR A 448 28.64 -34.79 -22.95
N GLY A 449 29.53 -35.50 -22.24
CA GLY A 449 29.37 -36.94 -22.01
C GLY A 449 28.16 -37.27 -21.15
N VAL A 450 27.72 -38.53 -21.19
CA VAL A 450 26.68 -39.04 -20.30
C VAL A 450 27.19 -39.07 -18.86
N VAL A 451 26.40 -38.55 -17.93
CA VAL A 451 26.68 -38.50 -16.51
C VAL A 451 25.76 -39.49 -15.81
N PRO A 452 26.28 -40.53 -15.14
CA PRO A 452 25.47 -41.39 -14.30
C PRO A 452 25.01 -40.61 -13.06
N LEU A 453 23.73 -40.72 -12.71
CA LEU A 453 23.17 -40.18 -11.46
C LEU A 453 23.17 -41.24 -10.35
N MET A 454 24.07 -42.21 -10.46
CA MET A 454 24.26 -43.34 -9.55
C MET A 454 25.70 -43.27 -9.03
N SER A 455 25.88 -43.57 -7.76
CA SER A 455 27.22 -43.65 -7.15
C SER A 455 27.90 -44.99 -7.51
N PRO A 456 29.23 -45.02 -7.67
CA PRO A 456 29.97 -46.26 -7.66
C PRO A 456 29.74 -47.02 -6.35
N ARG A 457 29.70 -48.35 -6.41
CA ARG A 457 29.70 -49.21 -5.23
C ARG A 457 30.98 -48.97 -4.41
N LEU A 458 30.87 -49.04 -3.09
CA LEU A 458 32.04 -48.88 -2.20
C LEU A 458 33.16 -49.87 -2.58
N GLY A 459 34.34 -49.34 -2.87
CA GLY A 459 35.51 -50.14 -3.26
C GLY A 459 35.49 -50.70 -4.70
N ASP A 460 34.54 -50.29 -5.54
CA ASP A 460 34.35 -50.79 -6.91
C ASP A 460 34.05 -49.63 -7.90
N THR A 461 34.22 -49.89 -9.19
CA THR A 461 33.87 -48.97 -10.29
C THR A 461 32.48 -49.24 -10.87
N ALA A 462 31.86 -50.38 -10.55
CA ALA A 462 30.48 -50.65 -10.94
C ALA A 462 29.50 -49.71 -10.24
N LEU A 463 28.52 -49.19 -10.97
CA LEU A 463 27.52 -48.27 -10.44
C LEU A 463 26.47 -49.04 -9.62
N GLN A 464 26.05 -48.45 -8.50
CA GLN A 464 25.00 -48.99 -7.64
C GLN A 464 23.62 -48.51 -8.12
N PRO A 465 22.67 -49.41 -8.45
CA PRO A 465 21.29 -49.04 -8.71
C PRO A 465 20.65 -48.36 -7.49
N ILE A 466 19.70 -47.46 -7.74
CA ILE A 466 18.97 -46.75 -6.69
C ILE A 466 17.68 -47.50 -6.39
N SER A 467 17.37 -47.73 -5.13
CA SER A 467 16.15 -48.43 -4.71
C SER A 467 14.87 -47.75 -5.23
N ALA A 468 13.96 -48.52 -5.83
CA ALA A 468 12.69 -48.04 -6.37
C ALA A 468 11.56 -48.21 -5.34
N THR A 469 11.59 -47.41 -4.28
CA THR A 469 10.65 -47.55 -3.15
C THR A 469 10.09 -46.21 -2.67
N THR A 470 8.96 -46.30 -1.97
CA THR A 470 8.14 -45.22 -1.43
C THR A 470 7.70 -45.62 -0.03
N SER A 471 7.42 -44.64 0.82
CA SER A 471 6.81 -44.91 2.13
C SER A 471 5.38 -45.45 1.96
N GLU A 472 4.89 -46.25 2.91
CA GLU A 472 3.52 -46.80 2.89
C GLU A 472 2.45 -45.71 2.65
N ALA A 473 2.55 -44.56 3.34
CA ALA A 473 1.62 -43.44 3.14
C ALA A 473 1.60 -42.90 1.70
N LYS A 474 2.74 -42.94 1.01
CA LYS A 474 2.87 -42.51 -0.39
C LYS A 474 2.33 -43.55 -1.35
N ASP A 475 2.47 -44.82 -1.01
CA ASP A 475 1.86 -45.93 -1.75
C ASP A 475 0.33 -45.90 -1.66
N GLU A 476 -0.22 -45.69 -0.46
CA GLU A 476 -1.67 -45.52 -0.26
C GLU A 476 -2.22 -44.32 -1.05
N ALA A 477 -1.44 -43.25 -1.16
CA ALA A 477 -1.79 -42.06 -1.94
C ALA A 477 -1.53 -42.20 -3.45
N ASN A 478 -1.00 -43.33 -3.93
CA ASN A 478 -0.56 -43.55 -5.31
C ASN A 478 0.39 -42.45 -5.83
N GLU A 479 1.33 -41.98 -5.00
CA GLU A 479 2.33 -41.00 -5.42
C GLU A 479 3.36 -41.59 -6.40
N PRO A 480 3.83 -40.80 -7.37
CA PRO A 480 4.90 -41.24 -8.29
C PRO A 480 6.22 -41.44 -7.56
N LEU A 481 7.07 -42.30 -8.13
CA LEU A 481 8.48 -42.42 -7.75
C LEU A 481 9.22 -41.14 -8.11
N GLN A 482 10.26 -40.82 -7.34
CA GLN A 482 11.01 -39.58 -7.49
C GLN A 482 12.52 -39.80 -7.35
N ALA A 483 13.30 -39.05 -8.14
CA ALA A 483 14.75 -38.98 -8.03
C ALA A 483 15.21 -37.53 -8.09
N LEU A 484 16.29 -37.20 -7.36
CA LEU A 484 16.87 -35.87 -7.34
C LEU A 484 18.23 -35.87 -8.04
N ASP A 485 18.47 -34.84 -8.83
CA ASP A 485 19.76 -34.50 -9.39
C ASP A 485 20.14 -33.09 -8.96
N ASP A 486 21.04 -32.99 -7.99
CA ASP A 486 21.62 -31.75 -7.46
C ASP A 486 23.01 -31.45 -8.06
N SER A 487 23.53 -32.34 -8.90
CA SER A 487 24.87 -32.26 -9.50
C SER A 487 24.90 -31.48 -10.83
N CYS A 488 23.77 -30.89 -11.24
CA CYS A 488 23.62 -30.36 -12.59
C CYS A 488 24.26 -28.98 -12.75
N VAL A 489 25.55 -28.97 -13.11
CA VAL A 489 26.28 -27.72 -13.42
C VAL A 489 25.64 -26.99 -14.60
N ILE A 490 25.32 -25.71 -14.39
CA ILE A 490 24.74 -24.82 -15.40
C ILE A 490 25.87 -24.07 -16.10
N ALA A 491 25.87 -24.11 -17.43
CA ALA A 491 26.86 -23.38 -18.20
C ALA A 491 26.43 -21.91 -18.25
N SER A 492 27.39 -21.01 -18.08
CA SER A 492 27.12 -19.56 -18.02
C SER A 492 26.94 -18.99 -19.43
N THR A 493 25.83 -19.33 -20.07
CA THR A 493 25.52 -18.90 -21.44
C THR A 493 24.14 -18.23 -21.49
N PRO A 494 23.87 -17.38 -22.50
CA PRO A 494 22.57 -16.72 -22.64
C PRO A 494 21.49 -17.66 -23.18
N VAL A 495 21.85 -18.87 -23.62
CA VAL A 495 20.91 -19.91 -24.06
C VAL A 495 20.75 -20.92 -22.92
N PRO A 496 19.52 -21.33 -22.57
CA PRO A 496 19.31 -22.37 -21.57
C PRO A 496 20.05 -23.66 -21.93
N ASN A 497 20.64 -24.31 -20.92
CA ASN A 497 21.21 -25.64 -21.08
C ASN A 497 20.08 -26.62 -21.42
N SER A 498 20.22 -27.33 -22.53
CA SER A 498 19.30 -28.40 -22.90
C SER A 498 19.85 -29.73 -22.39
N LEU A 499 19.04 -30.43 -21.61
CA LEU A 499 19.36 -31.67 -20.92
C LEU A 499 18.41 -32.78 -21.39
N ARG A 500 18.88 -34.02 -21.30
CA ARG A 500 18.03 -35.20 -21.37
C ARG A 500 18.34 -36.12 -20.22
N TYR A 501 17.29 -36.52 -19.51
CA TYR A 501 17.36 -37.53 -18.46
C TYR A 501 16.88 -38.87 -19.00
N GLY A 502 17.48 -39.93 -18.49
CA GLY A 502 17.10 -41.31 -18.77
C GLY A 502 16.87 -42.09 -17.46
N LEU A 503 15.85 -42.95 -17.45
CA LEU A 503 15.56 -43.89 -16.38
C LEU A 503 15.33 -45.30 -16.94
N ALA A 504 15.80 -46.33 -16.24
CA ALA A 504 15.50 -47.74 -16.54
C ALA A 504 15.24 -48.50 -15.24
N HIS A 505 14.23 -49.37 -15.23
CA HIS A 505 13.89 -50.21 -14.08
C HIS A 505 14.71 -51.51 -14.05
N GLN A 506 14.98 -52.02 -12.86
CA GLN A 506 15.55 -53.33 -12.60
C GLN A 506 14.59 -54.15 -11.73
N ASP A 507 14.30 -55.38 -12.14
CA ASP A 507 13.54 -56.32 -11.31
C ASP A 507 14.40 -56.94 -10.18
N LEU A 508 13.78 -57.73 -9.29
CA LEU A 508 14.45 -58.43 -8.19
C LEU A 508 15.50 -59.47 -8.63
N PHE A 509 15.48 -59.88 -9.90
CA PHE A 509 16.37 -60.92 -10.44
C PHE A 509 17.51 -60.34 -11.28
N GLY A 510 17.47 -59.03 -11.55
CA GLY A 510 18.50 -58.27 -12.24
C GLY A 510 18.26 -58.04 -13.73
N VAL A 511 17.04 -58.31 -14.24
CA VAL A 511 16.63 -57.98 -15.60
C VAL A 511 16.28 -56.50 -15.68
N TRP A 512 16.75 -55.83 -16.73
CA TRP A 512 16.55 -54.40 -16.94
C TRP A 512 15.48 -54.10 -18.00
N SER A 513 14.76 -53.00 -17.82
CA SER A 513 13.84 -52.47 -18.83
C SER A 513 14.62 -51.70 -19.90
N PRO A 514 13.99 -51.40 -21.06
CA PRO A 514 14.44 -50.30 -21.90
C PRO A 514 14.46 -48.96 -21.13
N TRP A 515 15.27 -48.01 -21.61
CA TRP A 515 15.31 -46.65 -21.06
C TRP A 515 14.05 -45.86 -21.47
N ALA A 516 13.51 -45.10 -20.52
CA ALA A 516 12.60 -43.99 -20.79
C ALA A 516 13.37 -42.68 -20.66
N THR A 517 13.08 -41.68 -21.52
CA THR A 517 13.81 -40.40 -21.51
C THR A 517 12.88 -39.19 -21.51
N VAL A 518 13.35 -38.09 -20.91
CA VAL A 518 12.66 -36.80 -20.88
C VAL A 518 13.65 -35.66 -21.14
N GLY A 519 13.24 -34.68 -21.94
CA GLY A 519 14.01 -33.45 -22.16
C GLY A 519 13.74 -32.42 -21.07
N HIS A 520 14.75 -31.66 -20.69
CA HIS A 520 14.64 -30.57 -19.72
C HIS A 520 15.51 -29.39 -20.11
N THR A 521 15.13 -28.17 -19.71
CA THR A 521 15.95 -26.98 -19.92
C THR A 521 16.24 -26.30 -18.60
N LEU A 522 17.49 -25.87 -18.43
CA LEU A 522 17.97 -25.28 -17.19
C LEU A 522 18.79 -24.03 -17.51
N GLU A 523 18.52 -22.93 -16.81
CA GLU A 523 19.22 -21.67 -16.98
C GLU A 523 19.72 -21.14 -15.65
N GLU A 524 20.77 -20.33 -15.65
CA GLU A 524 21.21 -19.68 -14.42
C GLU A 524 20.13 -18.69 -13.95
N PRO A 525 20.03 -18.42 -12.64
CA PRO A 525 19.21 -17.32 -12.12
C PRO A 525 19.47 -16.01 -12.85
N ALA A 526 18.47 -15.13 -12.90
CA ALA A 526 18.61 -13.82 -13.50
C ALA A 526 19.87 -13.11 -12.97
N PRO A 527 20.63 -12.39 -13.82
CA PRO A 527 21.81 -11.68 -13.36
C PRO A 527 21.49 -10.77 -12.17
N GLN A 528 22.51 -10.39 -11.42
CA GLN A 528 22.35 -9.52 -10.27
C GLN A 528 22.15 -8.05 -10.68
N GLY A 529 21.21 -7.38 -10.00
CA GLY A 529 20.96 -5.94 -10.18
C GLY A 529 21.89 -5.07 -9.34
N VAL A 530 22.05 -3.81 -9.74
CA VAL A 530 22.70 -2.77 -8.92
C VAL A 530 21.65 -2.08 -8.08
N SER A 531 21.85 -2.03 -6.77
CA SER A 531 20.96 -1.29 -5.87
C SER A 531 21.46 0.14 -5.68
N ILE A 532 20.64 1.14 -6.00
CA ILE A 532 20.90 2.53 -5.62
C ILE A 532 20.32 2.74 -4.21
N LEU A 533 21.18 2.90 -3.22
CA LEU A 533 20.79 3.09 -1.82
C LEU A 533 20.40 4.53 -1.52
N SER A 534 21.16 5.48 -2.06
CA SER A 534 20.91 6.91 -1.93
C SER A 534 21.45 7.65 -3.14
N ALA A 535 20.85 8.78 -3.49
CA ALA A 535 21.42 9.70 -4.47
C ALA A 535 21.03 11.14 -4.11
N ARG A 536 21.96 12.07 -4.26
CA ARG A 536 21.74 13.50 -3.98
C ARG A 536 22.52 14.38 -4.95
N LEU A 537 21.93 15.53 -5.27
CA LEU A 537 22.59 16.59 -6.04
C LEU A 537 23.07 17.67 -5.07
N GLU A 538 24.39 17.85 -4.99
CA GLU A 538 25.02 18.93 -4.24
C GLU A 538 25.23 20.10 -5.20
N VAL A 539 24.53 21.21 -4.98
CA VAL A 539 24.51 22.37 -5.88
C VAL A 539 25.18 23.55 -5.21
N THR A 540 26.08 24.22 -5.92
CA THR A 540 26.77 25.41 -5.44
C THR A 540 26.22 26.65 -6.16
N PRO A 541 25.84 27.73 -5.46
CA PRO A 541 25.37 28.95 -6.11
C PRO A 541 26.49 29.60 -6.94
N PRO A 542 26.22 30.06 -8.18
CA PRO A 542 27.21 30.71 -9.02
C PRO A 542 27.47 32.15 -8.54
N ALA A 543 28.66 32.69 -8.85
CA ALA A 543 28.99 34.09 -8.57
C ALA A 543 28.12 35.08 -9.38
N SER A 544 27.67 34.69 -10.58
CA SER A 544 26.70 35.43 -11.39
C SER A 544 26.00 34.49 -12.40
N GLY A 545 24.80 34.84 -12.85
CA GLY A 545 24.02 34.07 -13.84
C GLY A 545 23.02 33.06 -13.23
N SER A 546 22.47 32.20 -14.07
CA SER A 546 21.44 31.20 -13.69
C SER A 546 21.89 29.76 -13.61
N VAL A 547 23.09 29.49 -14.13
CA VAL A 547 23.65 28.16 -14.24
C VAL A 547 24.48 27.85 -12.99
N CYS A 548 24.01 26.89 -12.20
CA CYS A 548 24.67 26.45 -10.97
C CYS A 548 25.47 25.15 -11.23
N PRO A 549 26.78 25.11 -10.93
CA PRO A 549 27.52 23.84 -10.95
C PRO A 549 26.98 22.88 -9.87
N ALA A 550 26.90 21.61 -10.20
CA ALA A 550 26.42 20.56 -9.31
C ALA A 550 27.28 19.30 -9.38
N THR A 551 27.25 18.54 -8.28
CA THR A 551 27.89 17.24 -8.12
C THR A 551 26.83 16.22 -7.73
N LEU A 552 26.78 15.09 -8.43
CA LEU A 552 25.90 13.97 -8.11
C LEU A 552 26.63 12.99 -7.21
N VAL A 553 26.12 12.75 -6.00
CA VAL A 553 26.64 11.74 -5.08
C VAL A 553 25.65 10.58 -5.00
N VAL A 554 26.11 9.36 -5.31
CA VAL A 554 25.29 8.15 -5.37
C VAL A 554 25.92 7.06 -4.50
N ASP A 555 25.13 6.49 -3.60
CA ASP A 555 25.51 5.29 -2.86
C ASP A 555 24.93 4.06 -3.57
N LEU A 556 25.81 3.14 -3.94
CA LEU A 556 25.49 1.94 -4.70
C LEU A 556 25.84 0.69 -3.88
N ALA A 557 25.12 -0.40 -4.10
CA ALA A 557 25.47 -1.70 -3.54
C ALA A 557 25.47 -2.80 -4.61
N TRP A 558 26.42 -3.72 -4.46
CA TRP A 558 26.53 -4.96 -5.22
C TRP A 558 26.88 -6.09 -4.26
N ASP A 559 26.15 -7.20 -4.32
CA ASP A 559 26.46 -8.42 -3.59
C ASP A 559 27.55 -9.23 -4.28
N TRP A 560 28.67 -9.43 -3.58
CA TRP A 560 29.82 -10.20 -4.06
C TRP A 560 29.75 -11.68 -3.69
N GLN A 561 28.71 -12.14 -2.99
CA GLN A 561 28.61 -13.53 -2.53
C GLN A 561 28.63 -14.53 -3.69
N VAL A 562 27.97 -14.21 -4.81
CA VAL A 562 27.79 -15.15 -5.92
C VAL A 562 28.45 -14.68 -7.22
N ARG A 563 28.43 -13.37 -7.50
CA ARG A 563 28.93 -12.79 -8.75
C ARG A 563 29.70 -11.51 -8.49
N SER A 564 30.86 -11.35 -9.10
CA SER A 564 31.54 -10.05 -9.14
C SER A 564 30.98 -9.18 -10.28
N PRO A 565 30.91 -7.85 -10.10
CA PRO A 565 30.53 -6.95 -11.18
C PRO A 565 31.71 -6.83 -12.16
N ARG A 566 31.43 -6.84 -13.46
CA ARG A 566 32.37 -6.37 -14.50
C ARG A 566 32.27 -4.85 -14.66
N ARG A 567 31.03 -4.37 -14.70
CA ARG A 567 30.69 -2.97 -14.95
C ARG A 567 29.40 -2.60 -14.24
N ILE A 568 29.37 -1.40 -13.66
CA ILE A 568 28.15 -0.71 -13.23
C ILE A 568 27.98 0.52 -14.13
N GLU A 569 26.80 0.69 -14.72
CA GLU A 569 26.47 1.83 -15.58
C GLU A 569 25.34 2.65 -14.95
N LEU A 570 25.48 3.98 -14.97
CA LEU A 570 24.44 4.92 -14.57
C LEU A 570 23.99 5.72 -15.78
N VAL A 571 22.67 5.81 -15.95
CA VAL A 571 22.02 6.65 -16.96
C VAL A 571 20.98 7.51 -16.28
N GLY A 572 20.75 8.72 -16.78
CA GLY A 572 19.80 9.60 -16.15
C GLY A 572 19.42 10.80 -16.98
N ARG A 573 18.24 11.35 -16.69
CA ARG A 573 17.64 12.50 -17.38
C ARG A 573 17.37 13.62 -16.38
N LEU A 574 17.84 14.81 -16.69
CA LEU A 574 17.50 16.02 -15.96
C LEU A 574 16.18 16.60 -16.50
N TYR A 575 15.32 17.08 -15.60
CA TYR A 575 14.03 17.68 -15.97
C TYR A 575 13.62 18.73 -14.94
N GLY A 576 12.81 19.70 -15.38
CA GLY A 576 12.21 20.69 -14.48
C GLY A 576 11.11 20.07 -13.61
N GLN A 577 11.11 20.38 -12.32
CA GLN A 577 10.12 19.95 -11.35
C GLN A 577 9.24 21.14 -10.93
N ALA A 578 7.93 20.92 -10.82
CA ALA A 578 7.03 21.93 -10.27
C ALA A 578 7.10 21.96 -8.74
N LYS A 579 7.17 20.77 -8.12
CA LYS A 579 7.46 20.54 -6.70
C LYS A 579 8.59 19.53 -6.58
N ARG A 580 9.30 19.59 -5.45
CA ARG A 580 10.35 18.63 -5.13
C ARG A 580 9.79 17.20 -5.23
N ASP A 581 10.58 16.32 -5.85
CA ASP A 581 10.29 14.89 -6.01
C ASP A 581 9.12 14.55 -6.95
N ASP A 582 8.57 15.54 -7.67
CA ASP A 582 7.64 15.29 -8.78
C ASP A 582 8.32 14.40 -9.83
N PRO A 583 7.65 13.35 -10.36
CA PRO A 583 8.24 12.46 -11.37
C PRO A 583 8.37 13.14 -12.75
N PRO A 584 9.28 12.65 -13.62
CA PRO A 584 9.40 13.18 -14.97
C PRO A 584 8.19 12.77 -15.83
N ALA A 585 7.74 13.66 -16.72
CA ALA A 585 6.68 13.35 -17.69
C ALA A 585 7.06 12.21 -18.66
N ASN A 586 8.36 12.00 -18.88
CA ASN A 586 8.88 10.91 -19.69
C ASN A 586 9.72 9.98 -18.80
N THR A 587 9.22 8.78 -18.56
CA THR A 587 9.84 7.71 -17.77
C THR A 587 10.68 6.75 -18.61
N ASN A 588 10.78 6.94 -19.93
CA ASN A 588 11.64 6.11 -20.77
C ASN A 588 13.10 6.35 -20.43
N ARG A 589 13.82 5.25 -20.15
CA ARG A 589 15.25 5.24 -19.84
C ARG A 589 16.07 5.94 -20.94
N PRO A 590 16.90 6.94 -20.60
CA PRO A 590 17.79 7.58 -21.56
C PRO A 590 18.95 6.67 -21.99
N ALA A 591 19.61 7.00 -23.10
CA ALA A 591 20.77 6.26 -23.61
C ALA A 591 22.07 6.51 -22.81
N GLY A 592 22.08 7.47 -21.88
CA GLY A 592 23.24 7.85 -21.07
C GLY A 592 22.88 8.83 -19.96
N LEU A 593 23.89 9.47 -19.35
CA LEU A 593 23.70 10.45 -18.27
C LEU A 593 23.69 11.88 -18.84
N GLN A 594 22.60 12.60 -18.62
CA GLN A 594 22.48 14.01 -18.97
C GLN A 594 23.08 14.89 -17.87
N THR A 595 24.00 15.78 -18.25
CA THR A 595 24.71 16.65 -17.30
C THR A 595 24.19 18.08 -17.26
N ALA A 596 23.34 18.49 -18.21
CA ALA A 596 22.71 19.80 -18.24
C ALA A 596 21.22 19.72 -18.63
N LEU A 597 20.40 20.57 -18.03
CA LEU A 597 18.97 20.65 -18.34
C LEU A 597 18.76 20.99 -19.83
N ASN A 598 17.91 20.23 -20.54
CA ASN A 598 17.69 20.33 -21.98
C ASN A 598 18.94 20.12 -22.86
N GLY A 599 20.10 19.74 -22.28
CA GLY A 599 21.30 19.39 -23.02
C GLY A 599 21.20 18.00 -23.68
N PRO A 600 22.13 17.65 -24.59
CA PRO A 600 22.17 16.32 -25.18
C PRO A 600 22.38 15.25 -24.10
N VAL A 601 21.76 14.08 -24.27
CA VAL A 601 22.06 12.92 -23.44
C VAL A 601 23.48 12.45 -23.76
N GLY A 602 24.35 12.40 -22.76
CA GLY A 602 25.74 11.93 -22.91
C GLY A 602 25.84 10.41 -23.05
N ALA A 603 27.03 9.86 -22.86
CA ALA A 603 27.23 8.43 -22.69
C ALA A 603 26.77 7.97 -21.28
N PRO A 604 26.48 6.67 -21.06
CA PRO A 604 26.34 6.12 -19.72
C PRO A 604 27.60 6.38 -18.89
N PHE A 605 27.44 6.76 -17.63
CA PHE A 605 28.57 6.87 -16.70
C PHE A 605 28.93 5.47 -16.19
N ARG A 606 30.19 5.07 -16.29
CA ARG A 606 30.61 3.69 -15.97
C ARG A 606 31.54 3.62 -14.77
N ILE A 607 31.41 2.54 -14.02
CA ILE A 607 32.42 2.03 -13.09
C ILE A 607 32.85 0.66 -13.62
N THR A 608 34.13 0.49 -13.89
CA THR A 608 34.69 -0.77 -14.41
C THR A 608 35.51 -1.46 -13.32
N PHE A 609 35.23 -2.73 -13.07
CA PHE A 609 35.90 -3.52 -12.03
C PHE A 609 36.91 -4.52 -12.62
N ASN A 610 36.79 -4.89 -13.91
CA ASN A 610 37.69 -5.85 -14.59
C ASN A 610 37.93 -7.18 -13.83
N GLY A 611 37.02 -7.58 -12.92
CA GLY A 611 37.17 -8.77 -12.07
C GLY A 611 38.01 -8.54 -10.80
N GLU A 612 38.49 -7.32 -10.57
CA GLU A 612 39.19 -6.92 -9.34
C GLU A 612 38.21 -6.32 -8.33
N ALA A 613 38.57 -6.40 -7.04
CA ALA A 613 37.78 -5.80 -5.96
C ALA A 613 37.67 -4.25 -6.08
N ASN A 614 38.55 -3.63 -6.87
CA ASN A 614 38.64 -2.18 -7.02
C ASN A 614 37.94 -1.70 -8.30
N GLY A 615 36.96 -0.80 -8.14
CA GLY A 615 36.29 -0.17 -9.27
C GLY A 615 37.02 1.08 -9.76
N GLN A 616 37.12 1.25 -11.07
CA GLN A 616 37.58 2.48 -11.73
C GLN A 616 36.39 3.23 -12.35
N PRO A 617 36.00 4.41 -11.81
CA PRO A 617 34.97 5.24 -12.40
C PRO A 617 35.47 5.98 -13.66
N ASP A 618 34.56 6.34 -14.56
CA ASP A 618 34.84 7.22 -15.70
C ASP A 618 35.34 8.61 -15.25
N ALA A 619 35.91 9.37 -16.19
CA ALA A 619 36.38 10.74 -15.94
C ALA A 619 35.30 11.62 -15.28
N ASN A 620 35.72 12.48 -14.35
CA ASN A 620 34.87 13.29 -13.45
C ASN A 620 34.16 12.51 -12.33
N GLY A 621 34.38 11.20 -12.21
CA GLY A 621 33.93 10.42 -11.05
C GLY A 621 35.04 10.11 -10.06
N THR A 622 34.68 10.04 -8.78
CA THR A 622 35.51 9.42 -7.73
C THR A 622 34.70 8.34 -7.01
N LEU A 623 35.34 7.20 -6.71
CA LEU A 623 34.71 6.06 -6.04
C LEU A 623 35.36 5.85 -4.68
N ALA A 624 34.55 5.80 -3.63
CA ALA A 624 34.97 5.46 -2.29
C ALA A 624 34.22 4.22 -1.78
N TYR A 625 34.87 3.44 -0.92
CA TYR A 625 34.31 2.21 -0.36
C TYR A 625 33.71 2.51 1.01
N LEU A 626 32.54 1.97 1.29
CA LEU A 626 31.82 2.21 2.54
C LEU A 626 31.75 0.93 3.38
N SER A 627 31.72 1.09 4.69
CA SER A 627 31.34 0.04 5.64
C SER A 627 29.92 -0.46 5.37
N GLU A 628 29.59 -1.64 5.91
CA GLU A 628 28.25 -2.22 5.79
C GLU A 628 27.16 -1.30 6.37
N ASP A 629 27.45 -0.51 7.41
CA ASP A 629 26.50 0.47 7.96
C ASP A 629 26.48 1.81 7.18
N GLY A 630 27.37 1.98 6.19
CA GLY A 630 27.48 3.18 5.37
C GLY A 630 28.08 4.41 6.06
N LYS A 631 28.61 4.26 7.28
CA LYS A 631 29.07 5.40 8.11
C LYS A 631 30.56 5.71 7.98
N SER A 632 31.39 4.73 7.68
CA SER A 632 32.85 4.92 7.56
C SER A 632 33.34 4.59 6.16
N PHE A 633 34.40 5.29 5.75
CA PHE A 633 35.13 4.97 4.54
C PHE A 633 36.13 3.86 4.82
N LEU A 634 36.18 2.86 3.93
CA LEU A 634 37.10 1.74 4.01
C LEU A 634 38.23 1.91 2.98
N PRO A 635 39.47 1.52 3.32
CA PRO A 635 40.54 1.43 2.35
C PRO A 635 40.28 0.27 1.38
N ALA A 636 40.59 0.48 0.10
CA ALA A 636 40.58 -0.59 -0.89
C ALA A 636 41.88 -1.43 -0.78
N PRO A 637 41.87 -2.73 -1.13
CA PRO A 637 40.72 -3.52 -1.60
C PRO A 637 39.82 -4.02 -0.46
N LEU A 638 38.53 -4.21 -0.74
CA LEU A 638 37.60 -4.86 0.18
C LEU A 638 37.73 -6.39 0.10
N GLU A 639 37.95 -7.05 1.23
CA GLU A 639 38.00 -8.52 1.36
C GLU A 639 36.71 -9.12 1.92
N ILE A 640 35.64 -8.33 2.02
CA ILE A 640 34.35 -8.77 2.58
C ILE A 640 33.59 -9.60 1.53
N ASP A 641 33.18 -10.81 1.93
CA ASP A 641 32.19 -11.61 1.20
C ASP A 641 30.78 -11.06 1.44
N GLY A 642 29.99 -10.89 0.37
CA GLY A 642 28.61 -10.37 0.47
C GLY A 642 28.40 -8.94 -0.04
N PRO A 643 27.36 -8.22 0.45
CA PRO A 643 27.00 -6.88 -0.01
C PRO A 643 28.09 -5.83 0.23
N ARG A 644 28.71 -5.34 -0.85
CA ARG A 644 29.66 -4.23 -0.81
C ARG A 644 28.98 -2.93 -1.19
N ARG A 645 29.31 -1.85 -0.46
CA ARG A 645 28.75 -0.51 -0.65
C ARG A 645 29.80 0.45 -1.17
N TYR A 646 29.39 1.29 -2.11
CA TYR A 646 30.25 2.26 -2.78
C TYR A 646 29.60 3.63 -2.78
N ARG A 647 30.38 4.69 -2.58
CA ARG A 647 29.97 6.07 -2.81
C ARG A 647 30.65 6.57 -4.09
N LEU A 648 29.84 6.86 -5.09
CA LEU A 648 30.27 7.46 -6.35
C LEU A 648 29.94 8.96 -6.33
N THR A 649 30.93 9.80 -6.59
CA THR A 649 30.77 11.25 -6.71
C THR A 649 31.10 11.68 -8.13
N ILE A 650 30.11 12.18 -8.88
CA ILE A 650 30.23 12.62 -10.28
C ILE A 650 30.14 14.15 -10.34
N ALA A 651 31.22 14.80 -10.74
CA ALA A 651 31.28 16.25 -10.94
C ALA A 651 30.89 16.65 -12.38
N GLY A 652 30.69 17.95 -12.62
CA GLY A 652 30.49 18.51 -13.96
C GLY A 652 29.02 18.60 -14.41
N LEU A 653 28.07 18.49 -13.48
CA LEU A 653 26.67 18.78 -13.77
C LEU A 653 26.44 20.30 -13.73
N SER A 654 25.51 20.76 -14.56
CA SER A 654 25.20 22.16 -14.78
C SER A 654 23.68 22.36 -14.75
N LEU A 655 23.19 22.96 -13.68
CA LEU A 655 21.76 23.10 -13.40
C LEU A 655 21.32 24.54 -13.64
N ASP A 656 20.54 24.78 -14.69
CA ASP A 656 20.07 26.12 -15.05
C ASP A 656 18.67 26.39 -14.45
N TYR A 657 18.63 27.28 -13.46
CA TYR A 657 17.40 27.68 -12.77
C TYR A 657 16.77 28.96 -13.36
N ALA A 658 17.07 29.32 -14.62
CA ALA A 658 16.49 30.51 -15.26
C ALA A 658 14.95 30.49 -15.32
N THR A 659 14.34 29.31 -15.49
CA THR A 659 12.90 29.16 -15.75
C THR A 659 12.20 28.14 -14.84
N VAL A 660 12.95 27.41 -14.01
CA VAL A 660 12.45 26.35 -13.12
C VAL A 660 13.03 26.54 -11.72
N GLY A 661 12.21 26.38 -10.68
CA GLY A 661 12.64 26.51 -9.27
C GLY A 661 13.22 25.23 -8.68
N HIS A 662 12.88 24.08 -9.27
CA HIS A 662 13.38 22.75 -8.89
C HIS A 662 13.80 21.99 -10.14
N ILE A 663 14.89 21.24 -10.05
CA ILE A 663 15.38 20.36 -11.11
C ILE A 663 15.53 18.95 -10.52
N GLY A 664 14.87 18.00 -11.17
CA GLY A 664 14.96 16.58 -10.87
C GLY A 664 15.95 15.87 -11.79
N LEU A 665 16.58 14.81 -11.28
CA LEU A 665 17.32 13.80 -12.03
C LEU A 665 16.62 12.46 -11.82
N ALA A 666 16.11 11.87 -12.90
CA ALA A 666 15.67 10.49 -12.91
C ALA A 666 16.87 9.59 -13.23
N LEU A 667 17.28 8.74 -12.29
CA LEU A 667 18.51 7.96 -12.32
C LEU A 667 18.21 6.46 -12.35
N TRP A 668 18.85 5.73 -13.26
CA TRP A 668 18.84 4.28 -13.32
C TRP A 668 20.27 3.76 -13.20
N ALA A 669 20.40 2.59 -12.56
CA ALA A 669 21.65 1.84 -12.52
C ALA A 669 21.46 0.46 -13.16
N GLY A 670 22.45 0.06 -13.95
CA GLY A 670 22.51 -1.24 -14.62
C GLY A 670 23.82 -1.92 -14.27
N GLY A 671 23.77 -3.23 -14.03
CA GLY A 671 24.94 -4.03 -13.73
C GLY A 671 25.23 -5.03 -14.85
N GLN A 672 26.51 -5.32 -15.03
CA GLN A 672 26.99 -6.42 -15.86
C GLN A 672 27.90 -7.30 -15.00
N GLU A 673 27.58 -8.60 -14.92
CA GLU A 673 28.39 -9.59 -14.19
C GLU A 673 29.70 -9.91 -14.92
N ASN A 674 30.71 -10.35 -14.16
CA ASN A 674 32.02 -10.73 -14.67
C ASN A 674 32.04 -12.06 -15.45
N ARG A 675 31.41 -13.11 -14.89
CA ARG A 675 31.44 -14.47 -15.47
C ARG A 675 30.67 -14.60 -16.80
N ALA A 676 29.51 -13.95 -16.90
CA ALA A 676 28.67 -14.00 -18.10
C ALA A 676 28.29 -12.61 -18.62
N PRO A 677 29.26 -11.85 -19.17
CA PRO A 677 29.04 -10.47 -19.63
C PRO A 677 27.93 -10.33 -20.67
N GLN A 678 27.70 -11.38 -21.46
CA GLN A 678 26.64 -11.45 -22.47
C GLN A 678 25.22 -11.55 -21.88
N ARG A 679 25.07 -11.91 -20.60
CA ARG A 679 23.79 -11.95 -19.90
C ARG A 679 23.54 -10.58 -19.27
N LEU A 680 22.79 -9.74 -19.99
CA LEU A 680 22.44 -8.40 -19.53
C LEU A 680 21.14 -8.45 -18.74
N ASN A 681 21.14 -7.82 -17.58
CA ASN A 681 19.93 -7.64 -16.80
C ASN A 681 18.99 -6.63 -17.46
N PRO A 682 17.66 -6.82 -17.38
CA PRO A 682 16.74 -5.72 -17.60
C PRO A 682 17.03 -4.63 -16.57
N TRP A 683 17.06 -3.39 -17.04
CA TRP A 683 17.22 -2.24 -16.15
C TRP A 683 15.97 -2.09 -15.27
N PRO A 684 16.07 -1.48 -14.08
CA PRO A 684 14.92 -1.20 -13.24
C PRO A 684 13.84 -0.43 -14.03
N GLU A 685 12.57 -0.81 -13.88
CA GLU A 685 11.46 -0.14 -14.56
C GLU A 685 11.33 1.32 -14.09
N ASN A 686 11.54 1.56 -12.79
CA ASN A 686 11.39 2.88 -12.17
C ASN A 686 12.75 3.51 -11.83
N PRO A 687 12.97 4.80 -12.18
CA PRO A 687 14.16 5.53 -11.76
C PRO A 687 14.13 5.90 -10.27
N MET A 688 15.31 6.11 -9.69
CA MET A 688 15.45 6.92 -8.48
C MET A 688 15.33 8.40 -8.84
N ILE A 689 14.47 9.14 -8.15
CA ILE A 689 14.32 10.59 -8.34
C ILE A 689 15.20 11.33 -7.34
N VAL A 690 16.02 12.23 -7.85
CA VAL A 690 16.89 13.12 -7.07
C VAL A 690 16.53 14.56 -7.39
N SER A 691 16.20 15.35 -6.38
CA SER A 691 15.72 16.72 -6.58
C SER A 691 16.68 17.74 -6.01
N ALA A 692 16.95 18.81 -6.76
CA ALA A 692 17.67 20.00 -6.31
C ALA A 692 16.83 21.26 -6.51
N SER A 693 16.87 22.16 -5.54
CA SER A 693 16.19 23.45 -5.59
C SER A 693 17.18 24.57 -5.95
N ASP A 694 16.66 25.67 -6.50
CA ASP A 694 17.48 26.85 -6.81
C ASP A 694 18.23 27.36 -5.56
N PRO A 695 19.58 27.32 -5.56
CA PRO A 695 20.39 27.74 -4.41
C PRO A 695 20.61 29.26 -4.37
N ARG A 696 20.11 30.03 -5.35
CA ARG A 696 20.33 31.47 -5.43
C ARG A 696 19.33 32.21 -4.51
N ALA A 697 19.83 33.17 -3.73
CA ALA A 697 18.98 34.05 -2.95
C ALA A 697 18.23 35.04 -3.87
N PRO A 698 16.94 35.32 -3.63
CA PRO A 698 16.23 36.35 -4.39
C PRO A 698 16.83 37.76 -4.17
N VAL A 699 16.62 38.65 -5.14
CA VAL A 699 17.15 40.03 -5.10
C VAL A 699 16.04 41.03 -4.83
N ILE A 700 16.22 41.86 -3.80
CA ILE A 700 15.28 42.94 -3.42
C ILE A 700 15.36 44.05 -4.45
N THR A 701 14.21 44.46 -4.99
CA THR A 701 14.13 45.52 -6.03
C THR A 701 13.17 46.67 -5.69
N GLY A 702 12.37 46.54 -4.62
CA GLY A 702 11.41 47.57 -4.23
C GLY A 702 12.06 48.80 -3.60
N THR A 703 11.54 49.98 -3.91
CA THR A 703 11.92 51.27 -3.30
C THR A 703 10.67 52.04 -2.91
N HIS A 704 10.72 52.73 -1.77
CA HIS A 704 9.58 53.45 -1.20
C HIS A 704 10.06 54.78 -0.63
N GLU A 705 9.36 55.88 -0.94
CA GLU A 705 9.83 57.24 -0.61
C GLU A 705 8.94 57.95 0.42
N ASN A 706 7.62 57.75 0.41
CA ASN A 706 6.70 58.51 1.26
C ASN A 706 6.22 57.72 2.49
N VAL A 707 5.82 58.43 3.56
CA VAL A 707 4.99 57.85 4.63
C VAL A 707 3.57 57.70 4.09
N LEU A 708 3.03 56.49 4.12
CA LEU A 708 1.66 56.20 3.75
C LEU A 708 0.75 56.28 4.99
N LEU A 709 -0.47 56.79 4.82
CA LEU A 709 -1.45 56.83 5.92
C LEU A 709 -2.27 55.54 5.96
N ALA A 710 -2.44 54.98 7.15
CA ALA A 710 -3.35 53.86 7.40
C ALA A 710 -4.82 54.31 7.38
N SER A 711 -5.76 53.38 7.57
CA SER A 711 -7.17 53.71 7.73
C SER A 711 -7.42 54.61 8.95
N VAL A 712 -8.59 55.27 8.98
CA VAL A 712 -9.13 55.80 10.24
C VAL A 712 -9.35 54.66 11.23
N ALA A 713 -9.36 55.00 12.52
CA ALA A 713 -9.54 54.03 13.59
C ALA A 713 -10.89 53.30 13.44
N ASP A 714 -10.85 51.98 13.58
CA ASP A 714 -12.05 51.15 13.61
C ASP A 714 -12.79 51.23 14.96
N ALA A 715 -13.82 50.40 15.14
CA ALA A 715 -14.60 50.36 16.38
C ALA A 715 -13.78 49.93 17.62
N SER A 716 -12.67 49.21 17.41
CA SER A 716 -11.74 48.78 18.46
C SER A 716 -10.66 49.85 18.73
N GLY A 717 -10.57 50.86 17.87
CA GLY A 717 -9.57 51.92 17.91
C GLY A 717 -8.28 51.57 17.17
N GLU A 718 -8.25 50.47 16.41
CA GLU A 718 -7.10 50.01 15.63
C GLU A 718 -7.11 50.63 14.23
N HIS A 719 -5.92 50.77 13.65
CA HIS A 719 -5.76 51.29 12.29
C HIS A 719 -5.24 50.18 11.38
N HIS A 720 -5.70 50.14 10.13
CA HIS A 720 -5.37 49.07 9.19
C HIS A 720 -4.66 49.64 7.97
N ALA A 721 -3.54 49.04 7.59
CA ALA A 721 -2.80 49.39 6.40
C ALA A 721 -2.65 48.17 5.49
N LYS A 722 -2.66 48.41 4.18
CA LYS A 722 -2.44 47.37 3.17
C LYS A 722 -1.01 47.47 2.65
N LEU A 723 -0.10 46.68 3.21
CA LEU A 723 1.29 46.62 2.76
C LEU A 723 1.33 45.98 1.37
N THR A 724 1.99 46.60 0.40
CA THR A 724 2.14 46.10 -0.99
C THR A 724 3.58 46.32 -1.48
N TRP A 725 4.10 45.41 -2.31
CA TRP A 725 5.46 45.47 -2.85
C TRP A 725 5.56 44.85 -4.26
N PRO A 726 6.57 45.22 -5.07
CA PRO A 726 6.79 44.60 -6.38
C PRO A 726 7.30 43.15 -6.25
N SER A 727 7.25 42.38 -7.34
CA SER A 727 7.85 41.05 -7.36
C SER A 727 9.37 41.12 -7.36
N TYR A 728 10.02 40.33 -6.51
CA TYR A 728 11.47 40.19 -6.48
C TYR A 728 11.93 39.07 -7.41
N SER A 729 13.02 39.29 -8.15
CA SER A 729 13.56 38.27 -9.04
C SER A 729 14.02 37.05 -8.24
N GLY A 730 13.54 35.86 -8.61
CA GLY A 730 13.83 34.60 -7.93
C GLY A 730 12.98 34.29 -6.69
N ALA A 731 12.08 35.19 -6.27
CA ALA A 731 11.23 34.96 -5.09
C ALA A 731 9.97 34.16 -5.44
N VAL A 732 9.71 33.10 -4.66
CA VAL A 732 8.46 32.31 -4.70
C VAL A 732 7.53 32.64 -3.52
N GLY A 733 8.04 33.37 -2.52
CA GLY A 733 7.27 33.90 -1.40
C GLY A 733 8.03 35.03 -0.69
N TYR A 734 7.45 35.57 0.39
CA TYR A 734 8.01 36.72 1.10
C TYR A 734 7.92 36.58 2.63
N PHE A 735 8.90 37.15 3.32
CA PHE A 735 8.89 37.38 4.76
C PHE A 735 8.95 38.87 5.06
N ILE A 736 8.18 39.29 6.05
CA ILE A 736 8.01 40.68 6.42
C ILE A 736 8.60 40.88 7.82
N TYR A 737 9.39 41.93 7.93
CA TYR A 737 10.01 42.38 9.17
C TYR A 737 9.45 43.76 9.51
N THR A 738 9.13 44.00 10.78
CA THR A 738 8.53 45.25 11.25
C THR A 738 9.36 45.85 12.39
N THR A 739 9.42 47.17 12.43
CA THR A 739 9.90 47.95 13.57
C THR A 739 9.06 49.22 13.73
N THR A 740 9.14 49.87 14.89
CA THR A 740 8.45 51.14 15.13
C THR A 740 9.46 52.27 15.26
N GLU A 741 9.02 53.50 15.02
CA GLU A 741 9.85 54.71 15.14
C GLU A 741 10.51 54.80 16.52
N THR A 742 9.78 54.53 17.60
CA THR A 742 10.34 54.57 18.95
C THR A 742 11.43 53.52 19.13
N GLN A 743 11.19 52.28 18.71
CA GLN A 743 12.18 51.21 18.82
C GLN A 743 13.46 51.54 18.04
N LEU A 744 13.30 51.98 16.78
CA LEU A 744 14.44 52.32 15.94
C LEU A 744 15.20 53.54 16.47
N ARG A 745 14.52 54.55 17.02
CA ARG A 745 15.16 55.72 17.66
C ARG A 745 15.96 55.30 18.89
N VAL A 746 15.38 54.47 19.77
CA VAL A 746 16.04 53.96 20.97
C VAL A 746 17.30 53.16 20.61
N ASP A 747 17.17 52.21 19.67
CA ASP A 747 18.28 51.36 19.24
C ASP A 747 19.41 52.12 18.54
N ARG A 748 19.13 53.33 18.05
CA ARG A 748 20.08 54.20 17.33
C ARG A 748 20.44 55.47 18.08
N GLY A 749 20.02 55.62 19.34
CA GLY A 749 20.33 56.76 20.19
C GLY A 749 19.79 58.10 19.69
N LEU A 750 18.70 58.09 18.92
CA LEU A 750 18.04 59.31 18.43
C LEU A 750 17.11 59.91 19.50
N PRO A 751 16.97 61.26 19.57
CA PRO A 751 15.99 61.89 20.44
C PRO A 751 14.55 61.65 19.96
N ASP A 752 13.58 61.87 20.86
CA ASP A 752 12.15 61.84 20.53
C ASP A 752 11.80 62.88 19.44
N PRO A 753 10.81 62.59 18.56
CA PRO A 753 10.42 63.50 17.50
C PRO A 753 9.85 64.81 18.06
N GLY A 754 10.25 65.94 17.48
CA GLY A 754 9.77 67.26 17.88
C GLY A 754 8.29 67.46 17.53
N LEU A 755 7.54 68.16 18.39
CA LEU A 755 6.09 68.40 18.23
C LEU A 755 5.69 69.13 16.93
N HIS A 756 6.64 69.80 16.27
CA HIS A 756 6.40 70.55 15.04
C HIS A 756 6.84 69.82 13.76
N GLN A 757 7.57 68.69 13.89
CA GLN A 757 8.12 67.95 12.76
C GLN A 757 7.01 67.28 11.95
N THR A 758 7.15 67.32 10.63
CA THR A 758 6.30 66.60 9.68
C THR A 758 6.64 65.11 9.66
N LEU A 759 5.72 64.29 9.12
CA LEU A 759 5.97 62.86 8.95
C LEU A 759 7.15 62.58 8.01
N SER A 760 7.36 63.43 7.00
CA SER A 760 8.48 63.31 6.05
C SER A 760 9.83 63.62 6.68
N GLU A 761 9.91 64.66 7.53
CA GLU A 761 11.14 64.99 8.28
C GLU A 761 11.50 63.86 9.24
N ARG A 762 10.52 63.32 9.97
CA ARG A 762 10.71 62.18 10.87
C ARG A 762 11.18 60.93 10.12
N LEU A 763 10.56 60.61 8.98
CA LEU A 763 10.97 59.47 8.16
C LEU A 763 12.41 59.63 7.62
N ALA A 764 12.81 60.85 7.24
CA ALA A 764 14.16 61.13 6.78
C ALA A 764 15.21 60.85 7.87
N GLU A 765 14.94 61.23 9.13
CA GLU A 765 15.81 60.91 10.27
C GLU A 765 15.94 59.40 10.48
N LEU A 766 14.82 58.67 10.48
CA LEU A 766 14.80 57.20 10.66
C LEU A 766 15.56 56.47 9.55
N ARG A 767 15.40 56.95 8.31
CA ARG A 767 16.10 56.43 7.14
C ARG A 767 17.60 56.64 7.22
N ASN A 768 18.05 57.83 7.59
CA ASN A 768 19.48 58.12 7.74
C ASN A 768 20.09 57.26 8.87
N ALA A 769 19.35 57.00 9.94
CA ALA A 769 19.79 56.10 11.01
C ALA A 769 19.84 54.63 10.58
N PHE A 770 18.89 54.18 9.76
CA PHE A 770 18.94 52.83 9.18
C PHE A 770 20.09 52.66 8.17
N GLU A 771 20.38 53.67 7.35
CA GLU A 771 21.50 53.66 6.42
C GLU A 771 22.86 53.62 7.15
N ALA A 772 23.00 54.37 8.25
CA ALA A 772 24.21 54.38 9.05
C ALA A 772 24.47 53.05 9.79
N ASP A 773 23.40 52.35 10.21
CA ASP A 773 23.47 51.04 10.85
C ASP A 773 22.28 50.16 10.44
N PRO A 774 22.41 49.39 9.32
CA PRO A 774 21.36 48.55 8.79
C PRO A 774 21.19 47.23 9.55
N ASN A 775 21.53 47.16 10.84
CA ASN A 775 21.41 45.95 11.63
C ASN A 775 19.95 45.45 11.74
N ARG A 776 19.75 44.18 11.39
CA ARG A 776 18.47 43.44 11.44
C ARG A 776 17.84 43.34 12.83
N GLN A 777 18.62 43.43 13.90
CA GLN A 777 18.15 43.17 15.28
C GLN A 777 17.01 44.08 15.75
N SER A 778 16.89 45.29 15.20
CA SER A 778 15.81 46.23 15.52
C SER A 778 14.47 45.86 14.87
N PHE A 779 14.43 44.83 14.02
CA PHE A 779 13.24 44.39 13.31
C PHE A 779 12.79 42.99 13.76
N THR A 780 11.48 42.84 13.95
CA THR A 780 10.84 41.57 14.30
C THR A 780 10.11 40.99 13.09
N ARG A 781 10.20 39.67 12.88
CA ARG A 781 9.48 38.98 11.81
C ARG A 781 7.98 38.90 12.12
N LEU A 782 7.15 39.25 11.14
CA LEU A 782 5.69 39.32 11.30
C LEU A 782 4.98 38.01 10.92
N ASN A 783 5.49 37.28 9.92
CA ASN A 783 4.88 36.04 9.42
C ASN A 783 5.79 34.83 9.61
N ASP A 784 5.24 33.75 10.16
CA ASP A 784 5.97 32.49 10.38
C ASP A 784 6.21 31.73 9.07
N GLN A 785 5.24 31.75 8.16
CA GLN A 785 5.30 31.11 6.84
C GLN A 785 5.38 32.12 5.70
N ALA A 786 6.10 31.77 4.64
CA ALA A 786 6.30 32.64 3.48
C ALA A 786 4.97 32.89 2.78
N ILE A 787 4.64 34.15 2.55
CA ILE A 787 3.43 34.54 1.82
C ILE A 787 3.74 34.60 0.33
N ALA A 788 2.91 33.96 -0.52
CA ALA A 788 3.07 34.01 -1.98
C ALA A 788 2.48 35.30 -2.59
N GLN A 789 1.53 35.92 -1.89
CA GLN A 789 0.89 37.16 -2.30
C GLN A 789 1.84 38.34 -2.10
N ARG A 790 1.64 39.39 -2.90
CA ARG A 790 2.44 40.64 -2.85
C ARG A 790 1.77 41.74 -2.04
N GLU A 791 0.86 41.33 -1.17
CA GLU A 791 0.13 42.22 -0.29
C GLU A 791 -0.21 41.51 1.03
N ILE A 792 -0.26 42.27 2.11
CA ILE A 792 -0.78 41.80 3.41
C ILE A 792 -1.46 42.97 4.15
N ALA A 793 -2.49 42.67 4.93
CA ALA A 793 -3.05 43.62 5.88
C ALA A 793 -2.20 43.64 7.15
N VAL A 794 -1.76 44.83 7.57
CA VAL A 794 -1.04 45.05 8.83
C VAL A 794 -1.88 45.96 9.73
N THR A 795 -1.87 45.68 11.02
CA THR A 795 -2.61 46.44 12.02
C THR A 795 -1.65 47.33 12.81
N LEU A 796 -1.97 48.61 12.90
CA LEU A 796 -1.28 49.57 13.75
C LEU A 796 -2.05 49.69 15.07
N PRO A 797 -1.36 49.72 16.22
CA PRO A 797 -1.98 49.66 17.53
C PRO A 797 -2.82 50.91 17.84
N ARG A 798 -3.81 50.74 18.71
CA ARG A 798 -4.71 51.80 19.14
C ARG A 798 -3.95 53.02 19.66
N GLY A 799 -4.26 54.19 19.09
CA GLY A 799 -3.68 55.47 19.51
C GLY A 799 -2.22 55.69 19.12
N SER A 800 -1.69 54.89 18.19
CA SER A 800 -0.30 55.05 17.72
C SER A 800 -0.06 56.43 17.12
N LYS A 801 1.07 57.06 17.48
CA LYS A 801 1.57 58.31 16.89
C LYS A 801 2.89 58.12 16.16
N GLU A 802 3.34 56.87 16.06
CA GLU A 802 4.63 56.45 15.54
C GLU A 802 4.54 56.12 14.05
N ILE A 803 5.66 56.26 13.35
CA ILE A 803 5.84 55.64 12.02
C ILE A 803 6.20 54.17 12.22
N HIS A 804 5.47 53.27 11.57
CA HIS A 804 5.77 51.83 11.51
C HIS A 804 6.51 51.53 10.22
N LEU A 805 7.66 50.86 10.32
CA LEU A 805 8.55 50.55 9.21
C LEU A 805 8.52 49.05 8.93
N TYR A 806 8.29 48.69 7.67
CA TYR A 806 8.22 47.31 7.20
C TYR A 806 9.30 47.04 6.15
N LEU A 807 10.03 45.95 6.30
CA LEU A 807 11.03 45.48 5.33
C LEU A 807 10.61 44.10 4.82
N VAL A 808 10.52 43.96 3.49
CA VAL A 808 10.08 42.73 2.84
C VAL A 808 11.28 42.05 2.19
N LEU A 809 11.51 40.78 2.56
CA LEU A 809 12.53 39.91 1.96
C LEU A 809 11.85 38.83 1.12
N GLY A 810 12.35 38.56 -0.08
CA GLY A 810 11.88 37.43 -0.89
C GLY A 810 12.53 36.13 -0.42
N VAL A 811 11.84 35.01 -0.55
CA VAL A 811 12.39 33.66 -0.35
C VAL A 811 12.32 32.87 -1.65
N GLY A 812 13.42 32.21 -2.02
CA GLY A 812 13.52 31.43 -3.25
C GLY A 812 12.92 30.03 -3.13
N ALA A 813 12.85 29.29 -4.24
CA ALA A 813 12.35 27.91 -4.26
C ALA A 813 13.14 26.98 -3.31
N GLY A 814 14.43 27.24 -3.10
CA GLY A 814 15.29 26.57 -2.12
C GLY A 814 15.07 26.97 -0.66
N GLN A 815 14.05 27.77 -0.33
CA GLN A 815 13.81 28.33 1.01
C GLN A 815 14.94 29.24 1.52
N ILE A 816 15.68 29.86 0.62
CA ILE A 816 16.75 30.82 0.94
C ILE A 816 16.16 32.23 0.89
N GLU A 817 16.23 32.95 2.02
CA GLU A 817 15.83 34.37 2.11
C GLU A 817 16.80 35.27 1.33
N SER A 818 16.27 36.37 0.80
CA SER A 818 17.08 37.44 0.20
C SER A 818 18.10 37.93 1.22
N ALA A 819 19.28 38.36 0.75
CA ALA A 819 20.24 39.02 1.62
C ALA A 819 19.58 40.20 2.33
N TRP A 820 19.86 40.37 3.62
CA TRP A 820 19.43 41.56 4.36
C TRP A 820 20.13 42.78 3.74
N PRO A 821 19.41 43.90 3.48
CA PRO A 821 20.03 45.10 2.94
C PRO A 821 21.21 45.57 3.81
N ASP A 822 22.36 45.78 3.20
CA ASP A 822 23.57 46.25 3.88
C ASP A 822 24.18 47.45 3.14
N ALA A 823 25.35 47.90 3.57
CA ALA A 823 26.03 49.06 2.98
C ALA A 823 26.40 48.90 1.49
N SER A 824 26.31 47.69 0.92
CA SER A 824 26.52 47.45 -0.51
C SER A 824 25.26 47.69 -1.35
N ASP A 825 24.09 47.88 -0.73
CA ASP A 825 22.82 48.17 -1.40
C ASP A 825 22.68 49.68 -1.70
N PRO A 826 22.70 50.12 -2.97
CA PRO A 826 22.60 51.54 -3.32
C PRO A 826 21.23 52.17 -2.97
N ASP A 827 20.19 51.36 -2.78
CA ASP A 827 18.87 51.85 -2.38
C ASP A 827 18.52 51.49 -0.92
N LEU A 828 19.51 51.16 -0.09
CA LEU A 828 19.35 50.74 1.31
C LEU A 828 18.31 51.59 2.07
N ARG A 829 18.43 52.91 1.91
CA ARG A 829 17.60 53.92 2.57
C ARG A 829 16.12 53.89 2.14
N LEU A 830 15.83 53.32 0.96
CA LEU A 830 14.49 53.25 0.36
C LEU A 830 13.86 51.86 0.47
N ARG A 831 14.54 50.87 1.06
CA ARG A 831 13.99 49.52 1.24
C ARG A 831 12.80 49.47 2.21
N PRO A 832 12.82 50.16 3.38
CA PRO A 832 11.70 50.12 4.31
C PRO A 832 10.46 50.88 3.81
N ILE A 833 9.29 50.28 3.94
CA ILE A 833 7.97 50.87 3.71
C ILE A 833 7.47 51.50 5.01
N ALA A 834 7.03 52.75 4.98
CA ALA A 834 6.61 53.49 6.17
C ALA A 834 5.10 53.75 6.19
N TYR A 835 4.45 53.43 7.31
CA TYR A 835 3.04 53.74 7.58
C TYR A 835 2.87 54.54 8.87
N ALA A 836 1.89 55.45 8.89
CA ALA A 836 1.47 56.16 10.10
C ALA A 836 -0.05 56.15 10.26
N ALA A 837 -0.53 56.13 11.51
CA ALA A 837 -1.95 56.24 11.80
C ALA A 837 -2.42 57.70 11.65
N PRO A 838 -3.50 57.98 10.90
CA PRO A 838 -4.02 59.34 10.78
C PRO A 838 -4.73 59.77 12.07
N GLN A 839 -4.63 61.07 12.40
CA GLN A 839 -5.31 61.69 13.53
C GLN A 839 -6.49 62.54 13.06
N ILE A 840 -7.64 62.39 13.71
CA ILE A 840 -8.83 63.21 13.44
C ILE A 840 -8.90 64.30 14.50
N VAL A 841 -8.87 65.57 14.08
CA VAL A 841 -8.95 66.72 15.00
C VAL A 841 -10.22 67.53 14.69
N PRO A 842 -11.33 67.30 15.42
CA PRO A 842 -12.55 68.05 15.19
C PRO A 842 -12.44 69.48 15.75
N PRO A 843 -13.03 70.48 15.08
CA PRO A 843 -13.12 71.83 15.60
C PRO A 843 -14.12 71.92 16.76
N ALA A 844 -14.03 72.99 17.54
CA ALA A 844 -14.97 73.24 18.63
C ALA A 844 -16.37 73.63 18.10
N PRO A 845 -17.47 73.35 18.85
CA PRO A 845 -18.83 73.69 18.43
C PRO A 845 -19.03 75.22 18.34
N PRO A 846 -19.63 75.74 17.26
CA PRO A 846 -19.95 77.17 17.15
C PRO A 846 -20.98 77.63 18.18
N LEU A 847 -20.90 78.90 18.56
CA LEU A 847 -21.92 79.59 19.33
C LEU A 847 -22.92 80.26 18.39
N LEU A 848 -24.21 79.95 18.56
CA LEU A 848 -25.28 80.45 17.70
C LEU A 848 -26.25 81.35 18.46
N GLU A 849 -26.57 82.49 17.85
CA GLU A 849 -27.61 83.42 18.27
C GLU A 849 -28.53 83.76 17.09
N VAL A 850 -29.85 83.79 17.35
CA VAL A 850 -30.85 84.09 16.31
C VAL A 850 -31.92 84.99 16.90
N ASN A 851 -32.17 86.12 16.24
CA ASN A 851 -33.15 87.11 16.66
C ASN A 851 -34.09 87.49 15.50
N ARG A 852 -35.37 87.76 15.79
CA ARG A 852 -36.30 88.36 14.80
C ARG A 852 -36.01 89.85 14.69
N TYR A 853 -35.98 90.37 13.47
CA TYR A 853 -36.03 91.81 13.21
C TYR A 853 -37.03 92.12 12.09
N LEU A 854 -37.53 93.37 12.07
CA LEU A 854 -38.31 93.89 10.94
C LEU A 854 -37.32 94.52 9.96
N ASP A 855 -37.34 94.04 8.73
CA ASP A 855 -36.51 94.57 7.66
C ASP A 855 -37.26 95.69 6.93
N ASP A 856 -37.02 96.92 7.38
CA ASP A 856 -37.60 98.15 6.79
C ASP A 856 -36.97 98.51 5.44
N SER A 857 -35.92 97.80 5.00
CA SER A 857 -35.31 98.00 3.67
C SER A 857 -36.05 97.28 2.54
N ALA A 858 -36.92 96.32 2.88
CA ALA A 858 -37.83 95.69 1.93
C ALA A 858 -39.11 96.54 1.78
N ASP A 859 -39.65 96.65 0.56
CA ASP A 859 -40.94 97.29 0.29
C ASP A 859 -41.95 96.25 -0.24
N PRO A 860 -42.99 95.89 0.55
CA PRO A 860 -43.26 96.31 1.93
C PRO A 860 -42.29 95.66 2.95
N PRO A 861 -42.16 96.23 4.19
CA PRO A 861 -41.29 95.67 5.23
C PRO A 861 -41.61 94.20 5.55
N VAL A 862 -40.59 93.38 5.81
CA VAL A 862 -40.74 91.94 6.10
C VAL A 862 -40.02 91.50 7.36
N TYR A 863 -40.58 90.56 8.12
CA TYR A 863 -39.88 89.94 9.24
C TYR A 863 -38.83 88.93 8.77
N ARG A 864 -37.60 89.05 9.27
CA ARG A 864 -36.47 88.15 8.98
C ARG A 864 -35.78 87.67 10.25
N ALA A 865 -34.97 86.62 10.12
CA ALA A 865 -34.09 86.15 11.18
C ALA A 865 -32.69 86.75 10.99
N ARG A 866 -32.16 87.42 12.01
CA ARG A 866 -30.74 87.81 12.07
C ARG A 866 -30.00 86.72 12.83
N VAL A 867 -28.93 86.21 12.23
CA VAL A 867 -28.14 85.09 12.73
C VAL A 867 -26.72 85.58 13.00
N GLN A 868 -26.21 85.25 14.17
CA GLN A 868 -24.81 85.47 14.53
C GLN A 868 -24.18 84.15 14.98
N ILE A 869 -23.01 83.85 14.44
CA ILE A 869 -22.24 82.63 14.71
C ILE A 869 -20.84 83.03 15.16
N ASN A 870 -20.41 82.59 16.34
CA ASN A 870 -19.05 82.82 16.82
C ASN A 870 -18.29 81.48 16.88
N THR A 871 -17.10 81.42 16.29
CA THR A 871 -16.21 80.26 16.42
C THR A 871 -15.37 80.32 17.68
N ARG A 872 -14.74 79.20 18.03
CA ARG A 872 -13.95 79.03 19.24
C ARG A 872 -12.52 78.57 18.91
N PRO A 873 -11.54 78.80 19.80
CA PRO A 873 -10.18 78.30 19.61
C PRO A 873 -10.12 76.77 19.40
N GLY A 874 -9.19 76.31 18.56
CA GLY A 874 -9.01 74.90 18.22
C GLY A 874 -8.45 74.69 16.81
N ALA A 875 -8.86 73.59 16.16
CA ALA A 875 -8.54 73.35 14.75
C ALA A 875 -9.00 74.51 13.87
N THR A 876 -8.23 74.83 12.83
CA THR A 876 -8.58 75.89 11.87
C THR A 876 -9.87 75.53 11.16
N ILE A 877 -10.88 76.41 11.25
CA ILE A 877 -12.19 76.21 10.66
C ILE A 877 -12.21 76.79 9.24
N THR A 878 -12.59 75.97 8.25
CA THR A 878 -12.66 76.37 6.83
C THR A 878 -14.08 76.51 6.31
N GLN A 879 -15.06 75.92 6.99
CA GLN A 879 -16.47 76.00 6.60
C GLN A 879 -17.40 75.93 7.82
N ILE A 880 -18.52 76.67 7.76
CA ILE A 880 -19.62 76.59 8.74
C ILE A 880 -20.94 76.31 8.03
N ASP A 881 -21.62 75.24 8.42
CA ASP A 881 -22.95 74.92 7.89
C ASP A 881 -24.04 75.36 8.88
N LEU A 882 -24.98 76.18 8.41
CA LEU A 882 -26.18 76.58 9.14
C LEU A 882 -27.37 75.74 8.66
N HIS A 883 -28.07 75.09 9.58
CA HIS A 883 -29.27 74.30 9.32
C HIS A 883 -30.50 74.95 9.95
N ARG A 884 -31.68 74.79 9.31
CA ARG A 884 -32.96 75.24 9.88
C ARG A 884 -34.09 74.23 9.66
N VAL A 885 -34.98 74.09 10.63
CA VAL A 885 -36.20 73.26 10.50
C VAL A 885 -37.37 73.86 11.30
N ARG A 886 -38.61 73.58 10.91
CA ARG A 886 -39.82 74.06 11.62
C ARG A 886 -40.45 73.02 12.56
N VAL A 887 -39.98 71.78 12.50
CA VAL A 887 -40.51 70.66 13.31
C VAL A 887 -39.61 70.50 14.54
N PRO A 888 -40.12 70.69 15.77
CA PRO A 888 -39.31 70.62 16.99
C PRO A 888 -38.57 69.29 17.15
N ALA A 889 -39.21 68.16 16.82
CA ALA A 889 -38.59 66.83 16.93
C ALA A 889 -37.37 66.67 16.00
N ALA A 890 -37.41 67.28 14.80
CA ALA A 890 -36.30 67.26 13.85
C ALA A 890 -35.16 68.21 14.24
N ALA A 891 -35.38 69.13 15.19
CA ALA A 891 -34.35 70.04 15.68
C ALA A 891 -33.47 69.41 16.79
N LEU A 892 -33.79 68.19 17.25
CA LEU A 892 -33.03 67.50 18.31
C LEU A 892 -31.69 66.95 17.81
N THR A 893 -31.65 66.45 16.58
CA THR A 893 -30.47 65.88 15.92
C THR A 893 -30.22 66.58 14.59
N LEU A 894 -29.00 67.06 14.37
CA LEU A 894 -28.62 67.85 13.20
C LEU A 894 -28.97 67.14 11.89
N ASP A 895 -28.66 65.84 11.78
CA ASP A 895 -28.84 65.07 10.55
C ASP A 895 -30.33 64.90 10.17
N THR A 896 -31.28 65.22 11.06
CA THR A 896 -32.73 65.23 10.77
C THR A 896 -33.27 66.61 10.38
N MET A 897 -32.46 67.68 10.47
CA MET A 897 -32.85 69.03 10.06
C MET A 897 -32.84 69.23 8.54
N GLY A 898 -32.31 68.26 7.79
CA GLY A 898 -32.12 68.38 6.34
C GLY A 898 -30.83 69.11 5.96
N PRO A 899 -30.64 69.44 4.67
CA PRO A 899 -29.42 70.07 4.18
C PRO A 899 -29.20 71.45 4.81
N ALA A 900 -27.94 71.89 4.81
CA ALA A 900 -27.58 73.23 5.25
C ALA A 900 -28.30 74.28 4.40
N VAL A 901 -28.84 75.30 5.03
CA VAL A 901 -29.43 76.47 4.36
C VAL A 901 -28.38 77.51 3.98
N ALA A 902 -27.21 77.46 4.60
CA ALA A 902 -26.02 78.18 4.18
C ALA A 902 -24.77 77.35 4.55
N ALA A 903 -23.80 77.29 3.65
CA ALA A 903 -22.48 76.73 3.88
C ALA A 903 -21.48 77.88 3.69
N LEU A 904 -20.91 78.37 4.79
CA LEU A 904 -20.16 79.61 4.85
C LEU A 904 -18.67 79.32 4.85
N THR A 905 -17.96 79.70 3.78
CA THR A 905 -16.49 79.57 3.65
C THR A 905 -15.76 80.92 3.69
N GLY A 906 -16.49 82.03 3.78
CA GLY A 906 -15.97 83.40 3.84
C GLY A 906 -17.10 84.43 3.78
N SER A 907 -16.75 85.71 3.60
CA SER A 907 -17.73 86.78 3.40
C SER A 907 -18.41 86.66 2.04
N GLU A 908 -19.74 86.59 2.03
CA GLU A 908 -20.58 86.40 0.84
C GLU A 908 -21.82 87.31 0.88
N ALA A 909 -22.61 87.37 -0.20
CA ALA A 909 -23.80 88.22 -0.26
C ALA A 909 -24.81 87.86 0.86
N GLY A 910 -24.98 88.76 1.83
CA GLY A 910 -25.88 88.58 2.98
C GLY A 910 -25.23 87.99 4.24
N TRP A 911 -23.92 87.72 4.21
CA TRP A 911 -23.12 87.22 5.33
C TRP A 911 -21.77 87.95 5.42
N GLU A 912 -21.52 88.58 6.57
CA GLU A 912 -20.26 89.24 6.89
C GLU A 912 -19.44 88.37 7.85
N VAL A 913 -18.21 88.05 7.45
CA VAL A 913 -17.24 87.31 8.27
C VAL A 913 -16.15 88.26 8.76
N THR A 914 -15.95 88.28 10.07
CA THR A 914 -14.81 88.92 10.73
C THR A 914 -13.86 87.84 11.23
N GLU A 915 -12.60 87.88 10.80
CA GLU A 915 -11.56 86.95 11.29
C GLU A 915 -11.25 87.21 12.76
N ASN A 916 -10.92 86.15 13.52
CA ASN A 916 -10.33 86.29 14.84
C ASN A 916 -8.80 86.22 14.69
N THR A 917 -8.10 87.33 14.87
CA THR A 917 -6.64 87.38 14.82
C THR A 917 -6.05 87.23 16.23
N SER A 918 -5.24 86.19 16.46
CA SER A 918 -4.49 85.99 17.71
C SER A 918 -3.11 85.36 17.41
N THR A 919 -2.12 85.64 18.25
CA THR A 919 -0.79 84.99 18.17
C THR A 919 -0.72 83.72 19.04
N ALA A 920 -1.74 83.44 19.84
CA ALA A 920 -1.81 82.22 20.64
C ALA A 920 -2.21 81.00 19.76
N PRO A 921 -1.56 79.83 19.93
CA PRO A 921 -1.85 78.65 19.13
C PRO A 921 -3.33 78.23 19.17
N GLY A 922 -3.95 78.10 18.00
CA GLY A 922 -5.34 77.67 17.86
C GLY A 922 -6.40 78.76 18.09
N GLU A 923 -6.02 79.97 18.52
CA GLU A 923 -6.97 81.07 18.71
C GLU A 923 -7.26 81.86 17.43
N ALA A 924 -6.31 81.89 16.49
CA ALA A 924 -6.53 82.50 15.19
C ALA A 924 -7.52 81.65 14.38
N GLN A 925 -8.61 82.26 13.92
CA GLN A 925 -9.64 81.58 13.13
C GLN A 925 -10.00 82.44 11.91
N PRO A 926 -9.84 81.92 10.69
CA PRO A 926 -10.21 82.65 9.46
C PRO A 926 -11.73 82.86 9.38
N LEU A 927 -12.53 81.95 9.94
CA LEU A 927 -13.97 82.17 10.17
C LEU A 927 -14.21 82.49 11.64
N GLY A 928 -14.05 83.75 12.05
CA GLY A 928 -14.15 84.19 13.46
C GLY A 928 -15.59 84.43 13.93
N THR A 929 -16.13 85.60 13.62
CA THR A 929 -17.53 85.99 13.88
C THR A 929 -18.24 86.15 12.55
N LEU A 930 -19.39 85.50 12.39
CA LEU A 930 -20.20 85.54 11.18
C LEU A 930 -21.56 86.15 11.53
N THR A 931 -21.96 87.17 10.81
CA THR A 931 -23.28 87.78 10.96
C THR A 931 -24.01 87.80 9.63
N GLY A 932 -25.28 87.43 9.64
CA GLY A 932 -26.08 87.37 8.42
C GLY A 932 -27.57 87.39 8.70
N SER A 933 -28.34 87.31 7.62
CA SER A 933 -29.80 87.23 7.71
C SER A 933 -30.33 86.04 6.94
N ASP A 934 -31.39 85.44 7.47
CA ASP A 934 -32.15 84.38 6.82
C ASP A 934 -33.62 84.78 6.66
N THR A 935 -34.25 84.29 5.60
CA THR A 935 -35.59 84.69 5.13
C THR A 935 -36.58 83.51 5.13
N PRO A 936 -36.85 82.85 6.27
CA PRO A 936 -37.85 81.78 6.29
C PRO A 936 -39.25 82.34 6.04
N THR A 937 -40.09 81.62 5.29
CA THR A 937 -41.48 82.02 4.99
C THR A 937 -42.26 82.32 6.28
N GLY A 938 -43.01 83.42 6.32
CA GLY A 938 -43.78 83.83 7.51
C GLY A 938 -44.79 82.78 7.99
N SER A 939 -44.76 82.47 9.29
CA SER A 939 -45.63 81.50 9.94
C SER A 939 -45.67 81.73 11.46
N TRP A 940 -46.80 81.42 12.08
CA TRP A 940 -46.93 81.50 13.54
C TRP A 940 -46.20 80.37 14.30
N ARG A 941 -45.58 79.42 13.58
CA ARG A 941 -44.74 78.37 14.15
C ARG A 941 -43.27 78.82 14.27
N PRO A 942 -42.52 78.38 15.29
CA PRO A 942 -41.09 78.67 15.39
C PRO A 942 -40.28 78.02 14.25
N VAL A 943 -39.11 78.60 13.98
CA VAL A 943 -38.02 78.03 13.19
C VAL A 943 -36.86 77.76 14.13
N PHE A 944 -36.28 76.57 14.06
CA PHE A 944 -35.12 76.16 14.84
C PHE A 944 -33.86 76.18 13.98
N TYR A 945 -32.77 76.74 14.51
CA TYR A 945 -31.47 76.83 13.85
C TYR A 945 -30.38 76.09 14.65
N ARG A 946 -29.40 75.52 13.94
CA ARG A 946 -28.15 74.97 14.47
C ARG A 946 -27.00 75.18 13.48
N ALA A 947 -25.78 75.33 13.98
CA ALA A 947 -24.58 75.47 13.16
C ALA A 947 -23.53 74.40 13.50
N VAL A 948 -22.74 73.96 12.51
CA VAL A 948 -21.55 73.12 12.66
C VAL A 948 -20.36 73.74 11.94
N ALA A 949 -19.15 73.40 12.38
CA ALA A 949 -17.89 73.83 11.77
C ALA A 949 -17.12 72.63 11.21
N TRP A 950 -16.33 72.87 10.17
CA TRP A 950 -15.46 71.89 9.53
C TRP A 950 -14.01 72.37 9.54
N SER A 951 -13.07 71.45 9.78
CA SER A 951 -11.63 71.70 9.71
C SER A 951 -10.99 71.13 8.44
N GLU A 952 -9.80 71.62 8.08
CA GLU A 952 -9.02 71.16 6.93
C GLU A 952 -8.18 69.91 7.23
N ASP A 953 -7.90 69.12 6.19
CA ASP A 953 -6.89 68.07 6.22
C ASP A 953 -5.48 68.68 6.24
N ILE A 954 -4.57 68.13 7.05
CA ILE A 954 -3.14 68.47 7.05
C ILE A 954 -2.33 67.19 6.79
N PRO A 955 -2.25 66.71 5.53
CA PRO A 955 -1.65 65.41 5.21
C PRO A 955 -0.17 65.29 5.59
N SER A 956 0.58 66.39 5.54
CA SER A 956 2.00 66.43 5.93
C SER A 956 2.25 66.09 7.42
N ARG A 957 1.20 66.20 8.25
CA ARG A 957 1.20 65.83 9.67
C ARG A 957 0.34 64.60 9.96
N GLY A 958 -0.22 63.96 8.93
CA GLY A 958 -1.14 62.84 9.08
C GLY A 958 -2.44 63.22 9.81
N ILE A 959 -2.94 64.45 9.65
CA ILE A 959 -4.18 64.90 10.28
C ILE A 959 -5.29 64.98 9.23
N TYR A 960 -6.46 64.40 9.54
CA TYR A 960 -7.70 64.59 8.79
C TYR A 960 -8.63 65.57 9.51
N GLY A 961 -9.26 66.44 8.74
CA GLY A 961 -10.30 67.37 9.15
C GLY A 961 -11.61 66.64 9.47
N SER A 962 -12.46 67.28 10.27
CA SER A 962 -13.73 66.67 10.70
C SER A 962 -14.78 67.73 11.04
N ARG A 963 -16.03 67.27 11.18
CA ARG A 963 -17.18 68.06 11.61
C ARG A 963 -17.19 68.22 13.13
N SER A 964 -17.45 69.44 13.62
CA SER A 964 -17.68 69.68 15.04
C SER A 964 -19.04 69.13 15.50
N LEU A 965 -19.26 69.09 16.82
CA LEU A 965 -20.62 68.91 17.35
C LEU A 965 -21.48 70.13 16.99
N PRO A 966 -22.79 69.95 16.79
CA PRO A 966 -23.69 71.06 16.49
C PRO A 966 -23.82 72.04 17.65
N SER A 967 -24.04 73.31 17.33
CA SER A 967 -24.43 74.33 18.29
C SER A 967 -25.71 73.94 19.03
N ALA A 968 -25.98 74.63 20.14
CA ALA A 968 -27.29 74.59 20.78
C ALA A 968 -28.39 75.02 19.78
N ALA A 969 -29.57 74.42 19.86
CA ALA A 969 -30.72 74.79 19.04
C ALA A 969 -31.23 76.18 19.47
N ARG A 970 -31.43 77.08 18.51
CA ARG A 970 -32.03 78.41 18.74
C ARG A 970 -33.36 78.51 18.00
N GLU A 971 -34.40 78.97 18.68
CA GLU A 971 -35.72 79.15 18.08
C GLU A 971 -36.07 80.62 17.86
N VAL A 972 -36.78 80.91 16.77
CA VAL A 972 -37.32 82.24 16.47
C VAL A 972 -38.67 82.10 15.76
N VAL A 973 -39.65 82.93 16.10
CA VAL A 973 -40.94 83.01 15.38
C VAL A 973 -40.91 84.16 14.39
N ILE A 974 -41.08 83.86 13.11
CA ILE A 974 -41.18 84.83 12.01
C ILE A 974 -42.66 84.90 11.57
N PRO A 975 -43.46 85.86 12.08
CA PRO A 975 -44.90 85.90 11.83
C PRO A 975 -45.24 86.28 10.37
N PRO A 976 -46.41 85.90 9.84
CA PRO A 976 -46.91 86.38 8.55
C PRO A 976 -47.02 87.91 8.49
N MET A 977 -46.85 88.51 7.31
CA MET A 977 -46.80 89.98 7.17
C MET A 977 -48.18 90.66 7.17
N ASP A 978 -49.20 90.00 6.63
CA ASP A 978 -50.54 90.59 6.56
C ASP A 978 -51.28 90.55 7.91
N PRO A 979 -52.21 91.49 8.16
CA PRO A 979 -53.20 91.37 9.24
C PRO A 979 -53.94 90.02 9.19
N PRO A 980 -54.49 89.54 10.32
CA PRO A 980 -55.09 88.21 10.37
C PRO A 980 -56.26 88.10 9.38
N PRO A 981 -56.27 87.11 8.48
CA PRO A 981 -57.23 87.08 7.38
C PRO A 981 -58.65 86.85 7.90
N LEU A 982 -59.61 87.67 7.45
CA LEU A 982 -61.03 87.56 7.79
C LEU A 982 -61.87 87.64 6.50
N SER A 983 -62.61 86.58 6.20
CA SER A 983 -63.43 86.50 4.99
C SER A 983 -64.58 87.51 5.00
N VAL A 984 -65.13 87.79 3.83
CA VAL A 984 -66.38 88.56 3.71
C VAL A 984 -67.48 87.89 4.53
N LEU A 985 -68.28 88.71 5.22
CA LEU A 985 -69.44 88.26 6.00
C LEU A 985 -70.61 87.98 5.04
N THR A 986 -71.24 86.80 5.18
CA THR A 986 -72.43 86.43 4.39
C THR A 986 -73.60 86.15 5.33
N TYR A 987 -74.84 86.45 4.92
CA TYR A 987 -76.02 86.18 5.75
C TYR A 987 -77.06 85.28 5.05
N GLN A 988 -77.83 84.56 5.86
CA GLN A 988 -78.99 83.78 5.46
C GLN A 988 -80.17 84.10 6.38
N LEU A 989 -81.36 84.30 5.80
CA LEU A 989 -82.60 84.58 6.54
C LEU A 989 -83.39 83.29 6.79
N SER A 990 -84.02 83.17 7.95
CA SER A 990 -84.89 82.04 8.31
C SER A 990 -85.94 82.44 9.36
N GLY A 991 -86.98 81.62 9.53
CA GLY A 991 -88.05 81.83 10.53
C GLY A 991 -88.84 83.12 10.31
N GLN A 992 -89.68 83.15 9.27
CA GLN A 992 -90.43 84.34 8.81
C GLN A 992 -89.52 85.57 8.62
N ASN A 993 -88.30 85.36 8.12
CA ASN A 993 -87.29 86.40 7.94
C ASN A 993 -86.88 87.13 9.23
N ARG A 994 -87.11 86.60 10.43
CA ARG A 994 -86.71 87.24 11.71
C ARG A 994 -85.39 86.72 12.27
N THR A 995 -84.89 85.59 11.81
CA THR A 995 -83.57 85.07 12.22
C THR A 995 -82.57 85.26 11.09
N VAL A 996 -81.42 85.84 11.43
CA VAL A 996 -80.28 86.05 10.55
C VAL A 996 -79.14 85.17 11.03
N LEU A 997 -78.59 84.35 10.14
CA LEU A 997 -77.37 83.60 10.37
C LEU A 997 -76.25 84.20 9.51
N ILE A 998 -75.19 84.66 10.15
CA ILE A 998 -74.03 85.26 9.50
C ILE A 998 -72.88 84.27 9.56
N ARG A 999 -72.18 84.07 8.45
CA ARG A 999 -71.05 83.15 8.33
C ARG A 999 -69.84 83.85 7.75
N PHE A 1000 -68.68 83.51 8.30
CA PHE A 1000 -67.36 83.97 7.85
C PHE A 1000 -66.28 82.98 8.30
N ASN A 1001 -65.07 83.10 7.78
CA ASN A 1001 -63.96 82.21 8.10
C ASN A 1001 -62.63 82.98 8.24
N SER A 1002 -61.68 82.34 8.91
CA SER A 1002 -60.30 82.83 9.07
C SER A 1002 -59.33 81.67 9.13
N SER A 1003 -58.12 81.84 8.59
CA SER A 1003 -56.99 80.92 8.80
C SER A 1003 -56.10 81.31 9.97
N ALA A 1004 -56.48 82.31 10.76
CA ALA A 1004 -55.78 82.65 12.00
C ALA A 1004 -55.79 81.46 12.97
N PRO A 1005 -54.64 81.10 13.57
CA PRO A 1005 -54.56 80.06 14.59
C PRO A 1005 -55.52 80.30 15.75
N VAL A 1006 -56.36 79.31 16.04
CA VAL A 1006 -57.28 79.33 17.18
C VAL A 1006 -56.53 79.15 18.49
N ALA A 1007 -55.56 78.23 18.52
CA ALA A 1007 -54.70 78.00 19.67
C ALA A 1007 -53.75 79.19 19.87
N THR A 1008 -53.42 79.46 21.13
CA THR A 1008 -52.45 80.49 21.51
C THR A 1008 -51.08 80.21 20.88
N THR A 1009 -50.52 81.20 20.16
CA THR A 1009 -49.20 81.11 19.51
C THR A 1009 -48.09 81.55 20.48
N PRO A 1010 -46.80 81.29 20.21
CA PRO A 1010 -45.72 81.77 21.09
C PRO A 1010 -45.65 83.30 21.22
N LEU A 1011 -46.25 84.05 20.28
CA LEU A 1011 -46.35 85.51 20.36
C LEU A 1011 -47.64 86.00 21.05
N GLY A 1012 -48.55 85.10 21.39
CA GLY A 1012 -49.84 85.38 22.04
C GLY A 1012 -51.06 84.84 21.28
N PRO A 1013 -52.29 85.07 21.79
CA PRO A 1013 -53.53 84.61 21.16
C PRO A 1013 -54.06 85.60 20.11
N HIS A 1014 -54.74 85.07 19.09
CA HIS A 1014 -55.58 85.87 18.19
C HIS A 1014 -56.92 86.17 18.88
N ARG A 1015 -57.49 87.36 18.65
CA ARG A 1015 -58.67 87.86 19.35
C ARG A 1015 -59.76 88.28 18.35
N ILE A 1016 -61.03 88.01 18.65
CA ILE A 1016 -62.19 88.35 17.82
C ILE A 1016 -63.21 89.18 18.60
N ARG A 1017 -63.73 90.23 17.95
CA ARG A 1017 -64.79 91.08 18.47
C ARG A 1017 -65.91 91.16 17.44
N ALA A 1018 -67.15 91.15 17.90
CA ALA A 1018 -68.30 91.30 17.02
C ALA A 1018 -69.33 92.24 17.63
N ALA A 1019 -69.90 93.14 16.84
CA ALA A 1019 -70.95 94.06 17.26
C ALA A 1019 -72.08 94.05 16.23
N VAL A 1020 -73.32 93.96 16.70
CA VAL A 1020 -74.52 94.00 15.84
C VAL A 1020 -75.47 95.07 16.33
N TYR A 1021 -75.89 95.93 15.43
CA TYR A 1021 -76.81 97.04 15.67
C TYR A 1021 -78.07 96.86 14.81
N ALA A 1022 -79.25 97.02 15.41
CA ALA A 1022 -80.53 97.07 14.71
C ALA A 1022 -80.90 98.51 14.36
N GLN A 1023 -81.47 98.70 13.17
CA GLN A 1023 -82.04 99.96 12.71
C GLN A 1023 -83.54 99.74 12.42
N PRO A 1024 -84.44 100.19 13.32
CA PRO A 1024 -85.88 100.19 13.05
C PRO A 1024 -86.22 101.28 12.02
N PRO A 1025 -87.46 101.30 11.49
CA PRO A 1025 -87.90 102.30 10.49
C PRO A 1025 -87.71 103.77 10.92
N ASN A 1026 -87.56 104.02 12.23
CA ASN A 1026 -87.30 105.33 12.83
C ASN A 1026 -85.83 105.81 12.73
N GLY A 1027 -84.93 105.03 12.11
CA GLY A 1027 -83.58 105.44 11.74
C GLY A 1027 -82.49 105.36 12.82
N ARG A 1028 -82.81 105.11 14.10
CA ARG A 1028 -81.82 105.08 15.20
C ARG A 1028 -81.25 103.67 15.42
N PHE A 1029 -79.91 103.53 15.41
CA PHE A 1029 -79.25 102.26 15.69
C PHE A 1029 -79.28 101.89 17.18
N THR A 1030 -79.69 100.68 17.50
CA THR A 1030 -79.65 100.09 18.85
C THR A 1030 -78.83 98.81 18.86
N ALA A 1031 -77.91 98.65 19.81
CA ALA A 1031 -77.12 97.43 19.96
C ALA A 1031 -78.01 96.20 20.24
N VAL A 1032 -77.76 95.12 19.52
CA VAL A 1032 -78.49 93.84 19.61
C VAL A 1032 -77.58 92.72 20.12
N TYR A 1033 -76.28 92.83 19.86
CA TYR A 1033 -75.29 91.84 20.26
C TYR A 1033 -73.89 92.44 20.29
N HIS A 1034 -73.11 92.09 21.30
CA HIS A 1034 -71.68 92.36 21.38
C HIS A 1034 -70.95 91.10 21.84
N TYR A 1035 -69.83 90.80 21.18
CA TYR A 1035 -68.86 89.81 21.60
C TYR A 1035 -67.50 90.48 21.76
N PRO A 1036 -66.75 90.16 22.80
CA PRO A 1036 -67.13 89.31 23.94
C PRO A 1036 -68.28 89.88 24.79
N GLU A 1037 -69.11 89.01 25.36
CA GLU A 1037 -70.15 89.40 26.31
C GLU A 1037 -69.51 89.73 27.67
N VAL A 1038 -69.95 90.82 28.31
CA VAL A 1038 -69.49 91.15 29.67
C VAL A 1038 -70.12 90.14 30.63
N THR A 1039 -69.31 89.23 31.17
CA THR A 1039 -69.77 88.28 32.19
C THR A 1039 -70.00 89.00 33.54
N PRO A 1040 -70.81 88.44 34.47
CA PRO A 1040 -71.08 89.06 35.77
C PRO A 1040 -69.82 89.37 36.61
N ASN A 1041 -68.67 88.74 36.28
CA ASN A 1041 -67.40 88.90 36.97
C ASN A 1041 -66.44 89.91 36.30
N GLY A 1042 -66.86 90.61 35.24
CA GLY A 1042 -66.07 91.69 34.62
C GLY A 1042 -64.87 91.23 33.77
N THR A 1043 -64.56 89.94 33.69
CA THR A 1043 -63.53 89.41 32.79
C THR A 1043 -64.08 89.19 31.39
N VAL A 1044 -63.31 89.67 30.41
CA VAL A 1044 -63.65 89.72 29.00
C VAL A 1044 -62.56 88.98 28.23
N ASP A 1045 -62.86 87.77 27.73
CA ASP A 1045 -61.94 87.00 26.89
C ASP A 1045 -62.39 87.07 25.43
N ASP A 1046 -61.68 87.88 24.64
CA ASP A 1046 -61.88 87.97 23.20
C ASP A 1046 -61.02 86.98 22.40
N SER A 1047 -60.27 86.08 23.02
CA SER A 1047 -59.44 85.11 22.29
C SER A 1047 -60.28 84.19 21.38
N LEU A 1048 -59.71 83.79 20.25
CA LEU A 1048 -60.32 82.79 19.38
C LEU A 1048 -60.53 81.46 20.10
N GLU A 1049 -59.63 81.12 21.03
CA GLU A 1049 -59.67 79.89 21.82
C GLU A 1049 -60.90 79.84 22.73
N ALA A 1050 -61.33 80.98 23.27
CA ALA A 1050 -62.50 81.11 24.13
C ALA A 1050 -63.86 80.88 23.42
N LEU A 1051 -63.91 80.97 22.09
CA LEU A 1051 -65.14 80.71 21.34
C LEU A 1051 -65.55 79.23 21.42
N THR A 1052 -66.76 78.98 21.93
CA THR A 1052 -67.33 77.62 22.00
C THR A 1052 -67.57 77.01 20.62
N THR A 1053 -67.39 75.69 20.51
CA THR A 1053 -67.76 74.87 19.34
C THR A 1053 -69.17 74.31 19.49
N LEU A 1054 -70.04 74.50 18.49
CA LEU A 1054 -71.44 74.00 18.51
C LEU A 1054 -71.82 73.29 17.21
N SER A 1055 -72.42 72.10 17.35
CA SER A 1055 -72.88 71.26 16.23
C SER A 1055 -74.27 71.66 15.68
N GLY A 1056 -75.07 72.41 16.45
CA GLY A 1056 -76.44 72.84 16.09
C GLY A 1056 -76.61 74.36 15.93
N LEU A 1057 -77.82 74.81 15.57
CA LEU A 1057 -78.16 76.24 15.53
C LEU A 1057 -78.66 76.69 16.93
N PRO A 1058 -77.98 77.62 17.63
CA PRO A 1058 -78.37 78.03 18.98
C PRO A 1058 -79.73 78.75 19.00
N LEU A 1059 -80.50 78.65 20.08
CA LEU A 1059 -81.83 79.29 20.20
C LEU A 1059 -81.77 80.80 20.46
N ARG A 1060 -80.61 81.33 20.88
CA ARG A 1060 -80.37 82.75 21.24
C ARG A 1060 -79.28 83.38 20.35
N ASN A 1061 -79.13 84.70 20.43
CA ASN A 1061 -78.06 85.43 19.75
C ASN A 1061 -76.71 84.95 20.27
N ARG A 1062 -75.80 84.53 19.39
CA ARG A 1062 -74.48 83.98 19.80
C ARG A 1062 -73.50 83.94 18.64
N LEU A 1063 -72.23 84.23 18.93
CA LEU A 1063 -71.06 83.91 18.11
C LEU A 1063 -70.46 82.57 18.54
N TRP A 1064 -70.15 81.68 17.60
CA TRP A 1064 -69.48 80.42 17.87
C TRP A 1064 -68.59 80.02 16.69
N ARG A 1065 -67.67 79.08 16.94
CA ARG A 1065 -66.80 78.52 15.90
C ARG A 1065 -67.20 77.09 15.53
N ARG A 1066 -66.85 76.68 14.32
CA ARG A 1066 -66.97 75.31 13.82
C ARG A 1066 -65.68 74.93 13.11
N ASN A 1067 -65.33 73.65 13.22
CA ASN A 1067 -64.20 73.12 12.47
C ASN A 1067 -64.59 73.08 10.99
N SER A 1068 -63.78 73.70 10.13
CA SER A 1068 -63.93 73.58 8.68
C SER A 1068 -63.50 72.19 8.23
N THR A 1069 -64.04 71.73 7.10
CA THR A 1069 -63.52 70.56 6.38
C THR A 1069 -62.20 70.86 5.64
N THR A 1070 -61.86 72.14 5.47
CA THR A 1070 -60.57 72.59 4.92
C THR A 1070 -59.53 72.73 6.05
N PRO A 1071 -58.40 71.99 6.01
CA PRO A 1071 -57.33 72.12 7.00
C PRO A 1071 -56.83 73.56 7.11
N GLY A 1072 -56.63 74.05 8.34
CA GLY A 1072 -56.10 75.39 8.60
C GLY A 1072 -57.09 76.54 8.45
N LEU A 1073 -58.36 76.28 8.15
CA LEU A 1073 -59.43 77.27 8.11
C LEU A 1073 -60.43 77.04 9.25
N THR A 1074 -60.78 78.08 10.00
CA THR A 1074 -61.82 78.03 11.03
C THR A 1074 -63.06 78.76 10.52
N GLN A 1075 -64.22 78.13 10.64
CA GLN A 1075 -65.50 78.76 10.29
C GLN A 1075 -66.14 79.36 11.54
N TYR A 1076 -66.64 80.58 11.42
CA TYR A 1076 -67.36 81.29 12.47
C TYR A 1076 -68.79 81.53 12.02
N SER A 1077 -69.69 81.50 12.98
CA SER A 1077 -71.11 81.72 12.75
C SER A 1077 -71.69 82.59 13.85
N LEU A 1078 -72.48 83.58 13.45
CA LEU A 1078 -73.17 84.51 14.32
C LEU A 1078 -74.66 84.46 14.00
N ARG A 1079 -75.47 83.99 14.95
CA ARG A 1079 -76.93 84.00 14.83
C ARG A 1079 -77.48 85.22 15.55
N ILE A 1080 -78.39 85.94 14.90
CA ILE A 1080 -79.10 87.10 15.48
C ILE A 1080 -80.59 86.98 15.16
N ARG A 1081 -81.45 87.18 16.14
CA ARG A 1081 -82.90 87.30 15.94
C ARG A 1081 -83.32 88.77 16.03
N ARG A 1082 -83.88 89.32 14.95
CA ARG A 1082 -84.42 90.69 14.91
C ARG A 1082 -85.84 90.75 15.44
N ALA A 1083 -86.19 91.88 16.05
CA ALA A 1083 -87.49 92.10 16.68
C ALA A 1083 -88.63 92.02 15.64
N THR A 1084 -88.46 92.61 14.46
CA THR A 1084 -89.42 92.51 13.33
C THR A 1084 -88.66 92.34 12.01
N ALA A 1085 -89.30 91.80 10.97
CA ALA A 1085 -88.67 91.64 9.65
C ALA A 1085 -88.35 92.99 8.97
N ALA A 1086 -89.01 94.08 9.39
CA ALA A 1086 -88.79 95.44 8.91
C ALA A 1086 -87.56 96.15 9.54
N THR A 1087 -86.80 95.47 10.40
CA THR A 1087 -85.59 96.03 11.04
C THR A 1087 -84.33 95.61 10.27
N ALA A 1088 -83.51 96.57 9.85
CA ALA A 1088 -82.20 96.30 9.25
C ALA A 1088 -81.16 95.99 10.35
N LEU A 1089 -80.12 95.20 10.05
CA LEU A 1089 -79.00 94.96 10.97
C LEU A 1089 -77.67 95.43 10.36
N LYS A 1090 -76.84 96.14 11.12
CA LYS A 1090 -75.44 96.43 10.79
C LYS A 1090 -74.54 95.58 11.68
N VAL A 1091 -73.71 94.74 11.08
CA VAL A 1091 -72.82 93.81 11.75
C VAL A 1091 -71.39 94.25 11.49
N ASN A 1092 -70.57 94.27 12.53
CA ASN A 1092 -69.13 94.50 12.47
C ASN A 1092 -68.44 93.32 13.16
N VAL A 1093 -67.44 92.74 12.50
CA VAL A 1093 -66.55 91.73 13.07
C VAL A 1093 -65.11 92.18 12.88
N GLN A 1094 -64.34 92.19 13.96
CA GLN A 1094 -62.91 92.49 13.99
C GLN A 1094 -62.13 91.26 14.43
N LEU A 1095 -61.05 90.95 13.73
CA LEU A 1095 -60.08 89.94 14.10
C LEU A 1095 -58.72 90.61 14.31
N ILE A 1096 -58.09 90.34 15.45
CA ILE A 1096 -56.87 90.99 15.92
C ILE A 1096 -55.82 89.90 16.16
N ASP A 1097 -54.60 90.09 15.66
CA ASP A 1097 -53.50 89.16 15.91
C ASP A 1097 -52.65 89.55 17.13
N PRO A 1098 -51.70 88.69 17.56
CA PRO A 1098 -50.88 88.98 18.74
C PRO A 1098 -49.96 90.20 18.59
N LEU A 1099 -49.72 90.67 17.36
CA LEU A 1099 -48.96 91.89 17.08
C LEU A 1099 -49.85 93.14 17.09
N GLY A 1100 -51.15 93.00 17.35
CA GLY A 1100 -52.12 94.08 17.39
C GLY A 1100 -52.68 94.49 16.02
N ARG A 1101 -52.38 93.75 14.95
CA ARG A 1101 -52.89 94.06 13.60
C ARG A 1101 -54.35 93.60 13.49
N VAL A 1102 -55.20 94.43 12.88
CA VAL A 1102 -56.65 94.24 12.87
C VAL A 1102 -57.20 94.10 11.45
N THR A 1103 -58.07 93.11 11.24
CA THR A 1103 -58.93 93.01 10.05
C THR A 1103 -60.38 93.20 10.46
N GLU A 1104 -61.05 94.20 9.88
CA GLU A 1104 -62.46 94.50 10.12
C GLU A 1104 -63.33 94.17 8.91
N ARG A 1105 -64.50 93.58 9.14
CA ARG A 1105 -65.54 93.35 8.14
C ARG A 1105 -66.88 93.82 8.64
N THR A 1106 -67.62 94.51 7.77
CA THR A 1106 -68.97 94.97 8.06
C THR A 1106 -69.99 94.39 7.07
N LEU A 1107 -71.22 94.21 7.53
CA LEU A 1107 -72.33 93.69 6.73
C LEU A 1107 -73.64 94.35 7.13
N THR A 1108 -74.41 94.81 6.16
CA THR A 1108 -75.77 95.30 6.38
C THR A 1108 -76.78 94.26 5.89
N VAL A 1109 -77.70 93.86 6.76
CA VAL A 1109 -78.83 92.96 6.45
C VAL A 1109 -80.08 93.82 6.29
N PRO A 1110 -80.69 93.89 5.10
CA PRO A 1110 -81.79 94.82 4.81
C PRO A 1110 -83.13 94.42 5.48
N PRO A 1111 -84.07 95.36 5.61
CA PRO A 1111 -85.44 95.07 6.06
C PRO A 1111 -86.24 94.36 4.95
N VAL A 1112 -87.22 93.52 5.31
CA VAL A 1112 -88.10 92.80 4.38
C VAL A 1112 -89.52 93.36 4.50
N LEU A 1113 -90.06 93.95 3.42
CA LEU A 1113 -91.43 94.50 3.34
C LEU A 1113 -92.42 93.42 2.82
N VAL A 1114 -93.59 93.29 3.42
CA VAL A 1114 -94.64 92.31 3.02
C VAL A 1114 -95.74 93.06 2.25
N GLY A 1115 -95.99 92.68 0.99
CA GLY A 1115 -97.10 93.17 0.17
C GLY A 1115 -98.40 92.38 0.41
N SER A 1116 -99.54 93.03 0.20
CA SER A 1116 -100.90 92.54 0.46
C SER A 1116 -101.32 91.33 -0.36
N SER A 1117 -101.57 90.20 0.32
CA SER A 1117 -102.88 89.53 0.38
C SER A 1117 -102.97 88.75 1.69
#